data_AF-A0A9D2PWK3-F1
#
_entry.id   AF-A0A9D2PWK3-F1
#
_cell.length_a   1.000
_cell.length_b   1.000
_cell.length_c   1.000
_cell.angle_alpha   90.00
_cell.angle_beta   90.00
_cell.angle_gamma   90.00
#
_symmetry.space_group_name_H-M   'P 1'
#
loop_
_entity.id
_entity.type
_entity.pdbx_description
1 polymer ?
#
loop_
_entity_poly.entity_id
_entity_poly.type
_entity_poly.pdbx_seq_one_letter_code
_entity_poly.pdbx_strand_id
1 'polypeptide(L)'
;MRCKNCMTEVEDGTLFCPECGARLDNDSDKTVVLPDEDDEEEVPSFASALTRPEPMESEPVKSEPVKSEPVKKEAYSEPETPVLEPAEEKAAPVIEKEPVHQQTEEDFAYCPNCGNRVEGDAAFCEFCGFDMRGETSPAAEAETPSFSSGQFQESQEFIYCPNCGHKAEAGSVYCEFCGARMDGQEEKNGAKDRVSGKSKFPMIPVIAGGAAAVVVIAAAGIFVLPRIFGGSSDGAPKELFYVKDESLYGVSLKNSKQEPEEYTDELGSPGIEPALNLLSSVQLLSEDGKYRFIVENVTYGSDYEPVYDLYYQRGSKEPERVDSDIEGTYILTDDNQLLYKKNGNLYVSDLKEKEKIDSDVNSFFVDESGKHVLWTVDEGDEFGNSIYYQDIAMKEEKTELESNARIVARNSDFSKILLNKEGTVYLVRDQGKGEKVAGDADSIYSVDLENETFFYSSFVESTAKAMDYVDDDMAAADAQIKEPVRSDYERQEPGSFGLMRTVVDDSYYDDQEKYREKESRDRLRESLADYEFDNSYTELYYVSKGEKTLVTDHLGEVLTYTSSISDSDRDTNKNFGSYLLYTKYETEDVRVKFSQISSVSDVSSKVQESMSGAALPFVYAGGQEASVDLEDQRLYDYSRDVKNNQIYVLAADQEDSSGEYDLVSISLDSGSLGSISEHDTEVNNIEGVIDGEVYYLKDLNDRSVGELYCNGENVLTDVMYNSLASVPDSSAVLCLTDPDRNGTTGTLTLLKKGKDEDLADGVGQYHAFGEKDIAMLSDYSTSRMRGDLSYYNGKETYTIDTDVYGFFY
;
A
#
# COMPACT_ATOMS: atom_id res chain seq x y z
N MET A 1 -44.46 -35.46 7.87
CA MET A 1 -44.39 -35.29 6.39
C MET A 1 -43.45 -36.30 5.73
N ARG A 2 -43.35 -36.38 4.39
CA ARG A 2 -42.29 -37.17 3.71
C ARG A 2 -41.34 -36.25 2.95
N CYS A 3 -40.04 -36.52 3.04
CA CYS A 3 -39.04 -35.78 2.28
C CYS A 3 -39.30 -35.96 0.78
N LYS A 4 -39.46 -34.87 0.03
CA LYS A 4 -39.72 -34.96 -1.43
C LYS A 4 -38.52 -35.52 -2.21
N ASN A 5 -37.32 -35.50 -1.62
CA ASN A 5 -36.10 -35.95 -2.27
C ASN A 5 -35.86 -37.46 -2.07
N CYS A 6 -35.85 -37.95 -0.83
CA CYS A 6 -35.56 -39.36 -0.53
C CYS A 6 -36.78 -40.19 -0.09
N MET A 7 -37.96 -39.58 0.03
CA MET A 7 -39.23 -40.20 0.40
C MET A 7 -39.29 -40.81 1.82
N THR A 8 -38.26 -40.60 2.64
CA THR A 8 -38.26 -40.93 4.07
C THR A 8 -39.35 -40.15 4.80
N GLU A 9 -40.00 -40.82 5.74
CA GLU A 9 -41.01 -40.24 6.63
C GLU A 9 -40.30 -39.43 7.72
N VAL A 10 -40.63 -38.14 7.82
CA VAL A 10 -40.01 -37.17 8.72
C VAL A 10 -41.10 -36.61 9.65
N GLU A 11 -40.77 -36.38 10.91
CA GLU A 11 -41.68 -35.77 11.89
C GLU A 11 -42.09 -34.36 11.45
N ASP A 12 -43.31 -33.94 11.79
CA ASP A 12 -43.80 -32.60 11.46
C ASP A 12 -43.09 -31.54 12.32
N GLY A 13 -42.55 -30.50 11.69
CA GLY A 13 -41.77 -29.44 12.34
C GLY A 13 -40.24 -29.58 12.20
N THR A 14 -39.74 -30.61 11.51
CA THR A 14 -38.31 -30.76 11.20
C THR A 14 -37.93 -29.91 9.98
N LEU A 15 -36.94 -29.02 10.14
CA LEU A 15 -36.48 -28.10 9.09
C LEU A 15 -35.68 -28.78 7.96
N PHE A 16 -34.98 -29.88 8.28
CA PHE A 16 -34.15 -30.63 7.34
C PHE A 16 -34.40 -32.13 7.47
N CYS A 17 -34.35 -32.86 6.35
CA CYS A 17 -34.48 -34.30 6.34
C CYS A 17 -33.24 -34.95 6.97
N PRO A 18 -33.36 -35.72 8.06
CA PRO A 18 -32.21 -36.29 8.76
C PRO A 18 -31.45 -37.36 7.95
N GLU A 19 -32.06 -37.90 6.89
CA GLU A 19 -31.44 -38.93 6.04
C GLU A 19 -30.70 -38.37 4.82
N CYS A 20 -31.04 -37.16 4.34
CA CYS A 20 -30.43 -36.63 3.12
C CYS A 20 -30.10 -35.13 3.17
N GLY A 21 -30.31 -34.48 4.31
CA GLY A 21 -30.00 -33.06 4.52
C GLY A 21 -30.94 -32.07 3.80
N ALA A 22 -31.91 -32.54 3.01
CA ALA A 22 -32.78 -31.65 2.23
C ALA A 22 -33.72 -30.82 3.13
N ARG A 23 -33.75 -29.50 2.92
CA ARG A 23 -34.60 -28.54 3.64
C ARG A 23 -36.08 -28.72 3.26
N LEU A 24 -37.00 -28.64 4.22
CA LEU A 24 -38.39 -29.12 4.08
C LEU A 24 -39.47 -28.01 4.03
N ASP A 25 -39.08 -26.74 4.00
CA ASP A 25 -39.98 -25.58 4.07
C ASP A 25 -40.88 -25.47 2.81
N ASN A 26 -42.19 -25.26 2.98
CA ASN A 26 -43.11 -24.80 1.92
C ASN A 26 -44.17 -23.89 2.52
N ASP A 27 -44.29 -22.66 1.99
CA ASP A 27 -45.58 -22.06 1.62
C ASP A 27 -45.37 -20.79 0.78
N SER A 28 -45.84 -20.79 -0.47
CA SER A 28 -46.62 -19.68 -1.04
C SER A 28 -47.20 -20.09 -2.39
N ASP A 29 -48.50 -20.38 -2.37
CA ASP A 29 -49.34 -20.53 -3.55
C ASP A 29 -50.46 -19.50 -3.41
N LYS A 30 -50.48 -18.49 -4.28
CA LYS A 30 -51.67 -17.74 -4.74
C LYS A 30 -51.30 -16.68 -5.78
N THR A 31 -51.50 -17.07 -7.03
CA THR A 31 -51.76 -16.22 -8.21
C THR A 31 -52.80 -15.12 -7.94
N VAL A 32 -52.53 -13.91 -8.45
CA VAL A 32 -53.56 -12.91 -8.80
C VAL A 32 -53.26 -12.34 -10.20
N VAL A 33 -54.34 -12.22 -10.96
CA VAL A 33 -54.47 -11.83 -12.37
C VAL A 33 -54.48 -10.30 -12.52
N LEU A 34 -53.88 -9.78 -13.61
CA LEU A 34 -53.88 -8.37 -14.02
C LEU A 34 -55.29 -7.86 -14.41
N PRO A 35 -55.53 -6.53 -14.31
CA PRO A 35 -55.94 -5.83 -15.53
C PRO A 35 -55.34 -4.41 -15.69
N ASP A 36 -55.59 -3.91 -16.90
CA ASP A 36 -55.01 -2.77 -17.63
C ASP A 36 -55.42 -1.34 -17.20
N GLU A 37 -54.68 -0.40 -17.81
CA GLU A 37 -55.03 0.97 -18.25
C GLU A 37 -54.90 2.17 -17.28
N ASP A 38 -54.02 3.07 -17.74
CA ASP A 38 -54.12 4.53 -17.81
C ASP A 38 -53.72 5.46 -16.63
N ASP A 39 -53.11 6.56 -17.10
CA ASP A 39 -52.97 7.91 -16.53
C ASP A 39 -51.68 8.30 -15.79
N GLU A 40 -50.86 9.04 -16.56
CA GLU A 40 -50.42 10.43 -16.30
C GLU A 40 -49.77 10.79 -14.95
N GLU A 41 -48.47 11.11 -15.08
CA GLU A 41 -47.80 12.33 -14.61
C GLU A 41 -47.57 12.63 -13.11
N GLU A 42 -46.36 13.17 -12.91
CA GLU A 42 -45.86 14.03 -11.82
C GLU A 42 -45.43 13.40 -10.48
N VAL A 43 -44.12 13.16 -10.38
CA VAL A 43 -43.34 13.16 -9.15
C VAL A 43 -42.90 14.58 -8.78
N PRO A 44 -43.12 15.02 -7.52
CA PRO A 44 -42.23 15.97 -6.89
C PRO A 44 -41.44 15.32 -5.74
N SER A 45 -40.14 15.63 -5.76
CA SER A 45 -39.15 15.40 -4.71
C SER A 45 -39.61 15.95 -3.35
N PHE A 46 -39.23 15.28 -2.27
CA PHE A 46 -39.09 15.95 -0.98
C PHE A 46 -37.88 15.45 -0.20
N ALA A 47 -37.06 16.43 0.17
CA ALA A 47 -35.94 16.35 1.08
C ALA A 47 -36.36 16.35 2.55
N SER A 48 -35.37 16.06 3.39
CA SER A 48 -35.20 16.45 4.81
C SER A 48 -36.02 15.73 5.89
N ALA A 49 -35.29 15.07 6.78
CA ALA A 49 -35.07 15.48 8.18
C ALA A 49 -35.00 14.26 9.12
N LEU A 50 -33.79 13.92 9.57
CA LEU A 50 -33.56 12.97 10.67
C LEU A 50 -33.53 13.74 11.98
N THR A 51 -34.49 13.47 12.85
CA THR A 51 -34.47 13.83 14.28
C THR A 51 -34.05 12.63 15.12
N ARG A 52 -33.20 12.94 16.11
CA ARG A 52 -32.58 12.07 17.12
C ARG A 52 -33.63 11.51 18.13
N PRO A 53 -33.53 10.24 18.59
CA PRO A 53 -34.41 9.71 19.63
C PRO A 53 -33.81 9.79 21.05
N GLU A 54 -34.70 10.01 22.04
CA GLU A 54 -34.46 9.91 23.49
C GLU A 54 -34.91 8.54 24.06
N PRO A 55 -34.42 8.11 25.25
CA PRO A 55 -34.47 6.72 25.71
C PRO A 55 -35.71 6.37 26.56
N MET A 56 -36.09 5.09 26.55
CA MET A 56 -37.18 4.53 27.36
C MET A 56 -36.69 3.91 28.68
N GLU A 57 -37.39 4.26 29.77
CA GLU A 57 -37.30 3.66 31.11
C GLU A 57 -37.97 2.28 31.21
N SER A 58 -37.49 1.44 32.14
CA SER A 58 -38.25 0.30 32.69
C SER A 58 -37.94 0.06 34.17
N GLU A 59 -38.98 0.02 35.03
CA GLU A 59 -38.93 -0.46 36.42
C GLU A 59 -39.54 -1.91 36.57
N PRO A 60 -39.74 -2.52 37.77
CA PRO A 60 -38.84 -3.53 38.33
C PRO A 60 -39.56 -4.85 38.77
N VAL A 61 -38.81 -5.92 39.09
CA VAL A 61 -39.34 -7.07 39.85
C VAL A 61 -38.37 -7.55 40.94
N LYS A 62 -38.93 -7.76 42.14
CA LYS A 62 -38.29 -8.18 43.40
C LYS A 62 -38.30 -9.70 43.60
N SER A 63 -37.27 -10.25 44.25
CA SER A 63 -37.40 -11.24 45.34
C SER A 63 -36.09 -11.46 46.11
N GLU A 64 -36.12 -11.24 47.43
CA GLU A 64 -35.10 -11.54 48.46
C GLU A 64 -35.21 -13.03 48.98
N PRO A 65 -34.58 -13.47 50.10
CA PRO A 65 -33.25 -13.22 50.73
C PRO A 65 -32.52 -14.53 51.15
N VAL A 66 -31.29 -14.43 51.72
CA VAL A 66 -30.93 -14.88 53.11
C VAL A 66 -29.42 -15.24 53.31
N LYS A 67 -28.79 -14.38 54.13
CA LYS A 67 -27.76 -14.57 55.20
C LYS A 67 -26.33 -15.03 54.91
N SER A 68 -25.42 -14.11 55.26
CA SER A 68 -24.27 -14.39 56.16
C SER A 68 -24.08 -13.22 57.15
N GLU A 69 -23.82 -13.58 58.42
CA GLU A 69 -23.61 -12.70 59.59
C GLU A 69 -22.13 -12.22 59.73
N PRO A 70 -21.80 -11.29 60.67
CA PRO A 70 -20.87 -10.20 60.45
C PRO A 70 -19.51 -10.36 61.15
N VAL A 71 -18.46 -9.69 60.64
CA VAL A 71 -17.29 -9.30 61.47
C VAL A 71 -16.74 -7.91 61.09
N LYS A 72 -16.77 -7.05 62.12
CA LYS A 72 -16.04 -5.82 62.48
C LYS A 72 -15.09 -5.14 61.46
N LYS A 73 -15.32 -3.83 61.30
CA LYS A 73 -14.38 -2.83 60.79
C LYS A 73 -13.27 -2.56 61.81
N GLU A 74 -12.02 -2.71 61.40
CA GLU A 74 -10.88 -2.02 61.99
C GLU A 74 -10.25 -1.12 60.92
N ALA A 75 -9.93 0.11 61.33
CA ALA A 75 -9.21 1.09 60.54
C ALA A 75 -7.72 0.74 60.52
N TYR A 76 -7.10 0.80 59.34
CA TYR A 76 -5.65 0.80 59.21
C TYR A 76 -5.20 1.93 58.29
N SER A 77 -4.10 2.52 58.72
CA SER A 77 -3.46 3.78 58.36
C SER A 77 -2.62 3.69 57.09
N GLU A 78 -2.61 4.82 56.39
CA GLU A 78 -1.75 5.21 55.28
C GLU A 78 -0.25 5.18 55.67
N PRO A 79 0.66 4.64 54.86
CA PRO A 79 2.09 4.70 55.14
C PRO A 79 2.71 6.03 54.67
N GLU A 80 3.39 6.71 55.59
CA GLU A 80 4.16 7.94 55.37
C GLU A 80 5.40 7.69 54.50
N THR A 81 5.59 8.51 53.47
CA THR A 81 6.83 8.64 52.70
C THR A 81 7.92 9.37 53.52
N PRO A 82 9.18 8.90 53.56
CA PRO A 82 10.24 9.61 54.28
C PRO A 82 10.74 10.82 53.48
N VAL A 83 10.71 11.99 54.12
CA VAL A 83 11.41 13.20 53.68
C VAL A 83 12.91 13.04 53.99
N LEU A 84 13.77 13.13 52.96
CA LEU A 84 15.21 13.34 53.12
C LEU A 84 15.60 14.69 52.50
N GLU A 85 16.32 15.47 53.30
CA GLU A 85 16.78 16.85 53.06
C GLU A 85 17.81 16.95 51.91
N PRO A 86 17.93 18.12 51.24
CA PRO A 86 18.89 18.34 50.16
C PRO A 86 20.32 18.48 50.70
N ALA A 87 21.24 17.67 50.16
CA ALA A 87 22.67 17.77 50.40
C ALA A 87 23.34 18.69 49.36
N GLU A 88 24.23 19.53 49.87
CA GLU A 88 24.95 20.64 49.23
C GLU A 88 25.71 20.26 47.95
N GLU A 89 25.48 21.00 46.86
CA GLU A 89 26.29 20.97 45.66
C GLU A 89 27.50 21.92 45.82
N LYS A 90 28.70 21.36 45.72
CA LYS A 90 29.97 22.09 45.79
C LYS A 90 30.21 22.85 44.49
N ALA A 91 30.38 24.17 44.62
CA ALA A 91 30.85 25.05 43.57
C ALA A 91 32.27 24.70 43.07
N ALA A 92 32.43 24.67 41.75
CA ALA A 92 33.70 24.77 41.02
C ALA A 92 33.67 26.02 40.12
N PRO A 93 34.84 26.59 39.74
CA PRO A 93 35.05 28.03 39.70
C PRO A 93 34.72 28.70 38.35
N VAL A 94 34.39 29.99 38.45
CA VAL A 94 34.27 30.95 37.35
C VAL A 94 35.63 31.16 36.69
N ILE A 95 35.72 30.94 35.37
CA ILE A 95 36.81 31.42 34.51
C ILE A 95 36.22 32.39 33.49
N GLU A 96 36.83 33.56 33.39
CA GLU A 96 36.45 34.72 32.58
C GLU A 96 36.46 34.39 31.08
N LYS A 97 35.43 34.83 30.36
CA LYS A 97 35.34 34.74 28.90
C LYS A 97 36.20 35.84 28.26
N GLU A 98 37.21 35.46 27.49
CA GLU A 98 37.78 36.26 26.40
C GLU A 98 37.04 35.96 25.07
N PRO A 99 37.05 36.86 24.08
CA PRO A 99 36.03 36.90 23.02
C PRO A 99 36.30 35.87 21.92
N VAL A 100 35.26 35.12 21.55
CA VAL A 100 35.25 34.23 20.38
C VAL A 100 35.18 35.09 19.12
N HIS A 101 36.15 34.89 18.23
CA HIS A 101 36.22 35.50 16.91
C HIS A 101 35.10 34.91 16.03
N GLN A 102 34.22 35.76 15.50
CA GLN A 102 33.22 35.37 14.50
C GLN A 102 33.95 35.00 13.20
N GLN A 103 33.84 33.74 12.77
CA GLN A 103 34.28 33.30 11.43
C GLN A 103 33.10 33.42 10.47
N THR A 104 33.30 34.14 9.37
CA THR A 104 32.33 34.37 8.29
C THR A 104 32.44 33.28 7.20
N GLU A 105 31.41 33.14 6.36
CA GLU A 105 31.22 32.10 5.32
C GLU A 105 32.31 31.97 4.22
N GLU A 106 33.41 32.72 4.29
CA GLU A 106 34.45 32.76 3.23
C GLU A 106 35.58 31.72 3.40
N ASP A 107 35.58 30.90 4.46
CA ASP A 107 36.71 30.01 4.82
C ASP A 107 36.52 28.51 4.45
N PHE A 108 35.48 28.12 3.69
CA PHE A 108 35.17 26.72 3.40
C PHE A 108 35.06 26.42 1.90
N ALA A 109 35.49 25.23 1.49
CA ALA A 109 35.35 24.68 0.14
C ALA A 109 34.56 23.37 0.17
N TYR A 110 34.02 22.95 -0.97
CA TYR A 110 33.32 21.66 -1.12
C TYR A 110 34.13 20.73 -2.01
N CYS A 111 34.29 19.48 -1.58
CA CYS A 111 34.99 18.47 -2.36
C CYS A 111 34.19 18.14 -3.64
N PRO A 112 34.76 18.29 -4.86
CA PRO A 112 34.04 18.01 -6.09
C PRO A 112 33.79 16.51 -6.33
N ASN A 113 34.44 15.63 -5.57
CA ASN A 113 34.27 14.18 -5.71
C ASN A 113 33.22 13.60 -4.76
N CYS A 114 33.04 14.15 -3.55
CA CYS A 114 32.12 13.58 -2.55
C CYS A 114 31.16 14.59 -1.93
N GLY A 115 31.22 15.87 -2.30
CA GLY A 115 30.31 16.91 -1.81
C GLY A 115 30.53 17.35 -0.35
N ASN A 116 31.42 16.71 0.40
CA ASN A 116 31.69 17.09 1.79
C ASN A 116 32.39 18.45 1.89
N ARG A 117 32.01 19.18 2.94
CA ARG A 117 32.60 20.47 3.34
C ARG A 117 33.99 20.25 3.92
N VAL A 118 34.97 20.98 3.41
CA VAL A 118 36.39 20.94 3.83
C VAL A 118 36.90 22.35 4.12
N GLU A 119 37.96 22.47 4.92
CA GLU A 119 38.64 23.76 5.12
C GLU A 119 39.13 24.33 3.78
N GLY A 120 38.97 25.64 3.56
CA GLY A 120 39.11 26.28 2.25
C GLY A 120 40.48 26.13 1.57
N ASP A 121 41.54 25.78 2.31
CA ASP A 121 42.89 25.54 1.81
C ASP A 121 43.37 24.08 1.95
N ALA A 122 42.46 23.14 2.26
CA ALA A 122 42.77 21.73 2.41
C ALA A 122 43.33 21.14 1.11
N ALA A 123 44.56 20.63 1.14
CA ALA A 123 45.20 20.02 -0.04
C ALA A 123 44.59 18.67 -0.43
N PHE A 124 43.95 17.98 0.52
CA PHE A 124 43.24 16.72 0.30
C PHE A 124 41.93 16.73 1.09
N CYS A 125 40.88 16.14 0.52
CA CYS A 125 39.64 15.88 1.23
C CYS A 125 39.90 14.84 2.33
N GLU A 126 39.70 15.22 3.59
CA GLU A 126 39.88 14.32 4.74
C GLU A 126 38.88 13.16 4.76
N PHE A 127 37.76 13.29 4.03
CA PHE A 127 36.70 12.29 3.98
C PHE A 127 36.91 11.23 2.89
N CYS A 128 37.42 11.59 1.71
CA CYS A 128 37.56 10.65 0.58
C CYS A 128 38.96 10.59 -0.03
N GLY A 129 39.92 11.38 0.47
CA GLY A 129 41.31 11.41 -0.01
C GLY A 129 41.52 12.12 -1.34
N PHE A 130 40.51 12.80 -1.89
CA PHE A 130 40.59 13.50 -3.17
C PHE A 130 41.53 14.71 -3.10
N ASP A 131 42.45 14.85 -4.06
CA ASP A 131 43.40 15.97 -4.13
C ASP A 131 42.71 17.24 -4.64
N MET A 132 42.64 18.25 -3.79
CA MET A 132 41.89 19.50 -4.05
C MET A 132 42.72 20.56 -4.77
N ARG A 133 43.99 20.26 -5.08
CA ARG A 133 44.90 21.20 -5.76
C ARG A 133 44.59 21.21 -7.26
N GLY A 134 43.77 22.16 -7.70
CA GLY A 134 43.45 22.33 -9.12
C GLY A 134 44.67 22.79 -9.94
N GLU A 135 45.02 22.04 -10.98
CA GLU A 135 45.85 22.54 -12.07
C GLU A 135 45.00 22.93 -13.28
N THR A 136 45.26 24.12 -13.79
CA THR A 136 44.83 24.65 -15.08
C THR A 136 45.06 23.63 -16.22
N SER A 137 44.00 23.31 -16.97
CA SER A 137 43.99 22.54 -18.24
C SER A 137 44.90 23.17 -19.34
N PRO A 138 45.26 22.52 -20.49
CA PRO A 138 44.56 21.39 -21.15
C PRO A 138 45.39 20.33 -21.94
N ALA A 139 44.68 19.25 -22.31
CA ALA A 139 44.78 18.40 -23.52
C ALA A 139 45.85 17.29 -23.68
N ALA A 140 45.33 16.17 -24.22
CA ALA A 140 45.96 15.15 -25.11
C ALA A 140 46.29 13.74 -24.55
N GLU A 141 45.57 12.77 -25.14
CA GLU A 141 46.05 11.50 -25.73
C GLU A 141 46.80 10.44 -24.88
N ALA A 142 46.09 9.32 -24.74
CA ALA A 142 46.51 7.95 -25.07
C ALA A 142 47.53 7.16 -24.20
N GLU A 143 47.24 5.86 -24.21
CA GLU A 143 48.09 4.69 -23.98
C GLU A 143 48.13 4.05 -22.57
N THR A 144 47.58 2.83 -22.55
CA THR A 144 47.85 1.72 -21.63
C THR A 144 49.33 1.55 -21.30
N PRO A 145 49.66 1.02 -20.10
CA PRO A 145 50.44 -0.22 -20.10
C PRO A 145 50.05 -1.27 -19.05
N SER A 146 50.11 -2.51 -19.54
CA SER A 146 50.37 -3.79 -18.87
C SER A 146 51.49 -3.74 -17.81
N PHE A 147 51.37 -4.51 -16.72
CA PHE A 147 52.31 -5.60 -16.40
C PHE A 147 51.80 -6.59 -15.33
N SER A 148 51.97 -7.87 -15.66
CA SER A 148 51.93 -9.12 -14.87
C SER A 148 52.98 -9.10 -13.72
N SER A 149 53.04 -9.95 -12.68
CA SER A 149 52.72 -11.38 -12.54
C SER A 149 52.97 -11.85 -11.10
N GLY A 150 52.21 -12.88 -10.68
CA GLY A 150 52.70 -14.06 -9.93
C GLY A 150 52.47 -14.05 -8.40
N GLN A 151 52.01 -15.11 -7.72
CA GLN A 151 51.69 -16.54 -7.97
C GLN A 151 50.73 -16.94 -6.81
N PHE A 152 49.82 -17.93 -6.82
CA PHE A 152 49.87 -19.35 -7.20
C PHE A 152 48.41 -19.84 -7.43
N GLN A 153 48.16 -20.61 -8.50
CA GLN A 153 46.92 -21.37 -8.71
C GLN A 153 47.26 -22.85 -8.88
N GLU A 154 46.54 -23.70 -8.16
CA GLU A 154 46.52 -25.15 -8.36
C GLU A 154 45.22 -25.47 -9.12
N SER A 155 45.33 -25.76 -10.42
CA SER A 155 44.19 -26.04 -11.29
C SER A 155 43.84 -27.53 -11.22
N GLN A 156 42.72 -27.87 -10.58
CA GLN A 156 42.09 -29.18 -10.72
C GLN A 156 41.30 -29.23 -12.03
N GLU A 157 41.59 -30.20 -12.89
CA GLU A 157 40.79 -30.45 -14.10
C GLU A 157 39.48 -31.15 -13.73
N PHE A 158 38.36 -30.62 -14.24
CA PHE A 158 37.02 -31.16 -14.03
C PHE A 158 36.39 -31.53 -15.36
N ILE A 159 35.52 -32.55 -15.35
CA ILE A 159 34.67 -32.94 -16.48
C ILE A 159 33.21 -32.73 -16.11
N TYR A 160 32.34 -32.51 -17.10
CA TYR A 160 30.91 -32.37 -16.87
C TYR A 160 30.18 -33.64 -17.28
N CYS A 161 29.22 -34.07 -16.45
CA CYS A 161 28.37 -35.20 -16.75
C CYS A 161 27.52 -34.92 -18.00
N PRO A 162 27.62 -35.72 -19.07
CA PRO A 162 26.83 -35.50 -20.28
C PRO A 162 25.33 -35.81 -20.08
N ASN A 163 24.95 -36.45 -18.98
CA ASN A 163 23.55 -36.77 -18.67
C ASN A 163 22.84 -35.71 -17.82
N CYS A 164 23.51 -35.17 -16.78
CA CYS A 164 22.89 -34.22 -15.85
C CYS A 164 23.61 -32.86 -15.74
N GLY A 165 24.72 -32.67 -16.45
CA GLY A 165 25.48 -31.42 -16.43
C GLY A 165 26.28 -31.16 -15.15
N HIS A 166 26.25 -32.07 -14.16
CA HIS A 166 26.97 -31.87 -12.91
C HIS A 166 28.49 -31.99 -13.08
N LYS A 167 29.24 -31.14 -12.36
CA LYS A 167 30.71 -31.07 -12.39
C LYS A 167 31.30 -32.25 -11.61
N ALA A 168 32.18 -33.02 -12.22
CA ALA A 168 32.84 -34.17 -11.61
C ALA A 168 34.37 -34.05 -11.73
N GLU A 169 35.10 -34.64 -10.79
CA GLU A 169 36.56 -34.74 -10.86
C GLU A 169 37.00 -35.53 -12.11
N ALA A 170 38.09 -35.09 -12.76
CA ALA A 170 38.64 -35.78 -13.91
C ALA A 170 39.07 -37.22 -13.53
N GLY A 171 38.36 -38.21 -14.06
CA GLY A 171 38.59 -39.65 -13.79
C GLY A 171 37.44 -40.38 -13.10
N SER A 172 36.37 -39.68 -12.69
CA SER A 172 35.17 -40.31 -12.13
C SER A 172 34.49 -41.24 -13.13
N VAL A 173 34.28 -42.51 -12.74
CA VAL A 173 33.67 -43.57 -13.59
C VAL A 173 32.13 -43.48 -13.58
N TYR A 174 31.56 -42.93 -12.52
CA TYR A 174 30.12 -42.69 -12.36
C TYR A 174 29.90 -41.27 -11.84
N CYS A 175 28.83 -40.62 -12.30
CA CYS A 175 28.38 -39.35 -11.77
C CYS A 175 27.77 -39.57 -10.38
N GLU A 176 28.29 -38.91 -9.36
CA GLU A 176 27.79 -39.01 -7.98
C GLU A 176 26.39 -38.41 -7.78
N PHE A 177 25.97 -37.52 -8.69
CA PHE A 177 24.65 -36.88 -8.64
C PHE A 177 23.54 -37.70 -9.31
N CYS A 178 23.79 -38.28 -10.49
CA CYS A 178 22.73 -38.98 -11.24
C CYS A 178 23.00 -40.48 -11.47
N GLY A 179 24.14 -41.02 -11.01
CA GLY A 179 24.52 -42.42 -11.16
C GLY A 179 24.93 -42.86 -12.58
N ALA A 180 24.98 -41.94 -13.54
CA ALA A 180 25.33 -42.26 -14.93
C ALA A 180 26.81 -42.61 -15.08
N ARG A 181 27.15 -43.63 -15.88
CA ARG A 181 28.55 -43.95 -16.23
C ARG A 181 29.14 -42.89 -17.13
N MET A 182 30.38 -42.52 -16.83
CA MET A 182 31.14 -41.44 -17.47
C MET A 182 32.27 -41.98 -18.35
N ASP A 183 32.53 -43.30 -18.35
CA ASP A 183 33.53 -43.97 -19.17
C ASP A 183 32.93 -44.50 -20.48
N GLY A 184 33.15 -43.77 -21.58
CA GLY A 184 32.53 -44.06 -22.87
C GLY A 184 32.82 -45.44 -23.46
N GLN A 185 31.78 -46.27 -23.57
CA GLN A 185 31.61 -47.24 -24.66
C GLN A 185 30.16 -47.20 -25.15
N GLU A 186 29.99 -46.88 -26.45
CA GLU A 186 28.71 -46.95 -27.17
C GLU A 186 28.17 -48.38 -27.22
N GLU A 187 26.86 -48.55 -27.00
CA GLU A 187 26.10 -49.56 -27.74
C GLU A 187 24.82 -48.98 -28.35
N LYS A 188 24.58 -49.42 -29.58
CA LYS A 188 23.62 -48.92 -30.55
C LYS A 188 22.31 -49.74 -30.55
N ASN A 189 21.26 -49.02 -30.95
CA ASN A 189 20.12 -49.43 -31.78
C ASN A 189 18.98 -50.28 -31.18
N GLY A 190 17.76 -49.83 -31.48
CA GLY A 190 16.57 -50.68 -31.48
C GLY A 190 15.25 -49.99 -31.84
N ALA A 191 15.14 -49.38 -33.02
CA ALA A 191 13.85 -48.97 -33.59
C ALA A 191 12.91 -50.18 -33.81
N LYS A 192 11.61 -50.05 -33.53
CA LYS A 192 10.54 -50.80 -34.22
C LYS A 192 9.21 -50.02 -34.31
N ASP A 193 8.75 -50.01 -35.56
CA ASP A 193 7.47 -49.65 -36.18
C ASP A 193 6.14 -49.70 -35.40
N ARG A 194 5.32 -48.67 -35.71
CA ARG A 194 3.90 -48.65 -36.16
C ARG A 194 2.86 -49.48 -35.40
N VAL A 195 1.72 -48.86 -35.08
CA VAL A 195 0.39 -49.21 -35.66
C VAL A 195 -0.60 -48.04 -35.50
N SER A 196 -1.35 -47.83 -36.58
CA SER A 196 -2.51 -46.96 -36.78
C SER A 196 -3.75 -47.35 -35.97
N GLY A 197 -4.54 -46.37 -35.53
CA GLY A 197 -5.93 -46.59 -35.09
C GLY A 197 -6.78 -45.32 -35.23
N LYS A 198 -7.64 -45.28 -36.26
CA LYS A 198 -8.72 -44.29 -36.44
C LYS A 198 -10.00 -44.82 -35.76
N SER A 199 -10.72 -43.98 -35.00
CA SER A 199 -12.18 -44.07 -34.81
C SER A 199 -12.72 -42.69 -34.42
N LYS A 200 -13.35 -41.94 -35.34
CA LYS A 200 -14.80 -41.83 -35.58
C LYS A 200 -15.62 -41.32 -34.37
N PHE A 201 -16.05 -40.05 -34.49
CA PHE A 201 -17.09 -39.31 -33.76
C PHE A 201 -18.44 -40.06 -33.62
N PRO A 202 -19.34 -39.58 -32.73
CA PRO A 202 -20.40 -38.67 -33.22
C PRO A 202 -20.76 -37.51 -32.26
N MET A 203 -20.91 -36.31 -32.85
CA MET A 203 -21.73 -35.20 -32.36
C MET A 203 -23.22 -35.50 -32.57
N ILE A 204 -24.11 -35.10 -31.65
CA ILE A 204 -25.49 -34.61 -31.90
C ILE A 204 -25.92 -33.67 -30.73
N PRO A 205 -26.70 -32.60 -30.99
CA PRO A 205 -26.81 -31.37 -30.18
C PRO A 205 -28.04 -31.38 -29.26
N VAL A 206 -28.28 -30.31 -28.48
CA VAL A 206 -29.62 -29.67 -28.29
C VAL A 206 -29.61 -28.57 -27.20
N ILE A 207 -29.91 -27.35 -27.66
CA ILE A 207 -30.93 -26.38 -27.20
C ILE A 207 -30.73 -25.60 -25.88
N ALA A 208 -30.79 -24.27 -26.09
CA ALA A 208 -30.78 -23.12 -25.20
C ALA A 208 -32.00 -22.94 -24.29
N GLY A 209 -31.77 -22.10 -23.25
CA GLY A 209 -32.75 -21.35 -22.45
C GLY A 209 -32.42 -21.49 -20.97
N GLY A 210 -32.17 -20.47 -20.15
CA GLY A 210 -32.34 -19.02 -20.21
C GLY A 210 -32.61 -18.54 -18.77
N ALA A 211 -32.18 -17.31 -18.44
CA ALA A 211 -32.30 -16.55 -17.17
C ALA A 211 -31.23 -16.88 -16.10
N ALA A 212 -30.22 -16.04 -15.87
CA ALA A 212 -30.20 -14.66 -15.36
C ALA A 212 -30.60 -14.56 -13.87
N ALA A 213 -29.59 -14.57 -13.00
CA ALA A 213 -29.64 -13.98 -11.67
C ALA A 213 -28.30 -13.27 -11.42
N VAL A 214 -28.38 -11.94 -11.40
CA VAL A 214 -27.31 -11.01 -11.10
C VAL A 214 -26.88 -11.23 -9.64
N VAL A 215 -25.64 -11.66 -9.45
CA VAL A 215 -24.92 -11.42 -8.19
C VAL A 215 -23.73 -10.57 -8.59
N VAL A 216 -23.80 -9.29 -8.27
CA VAL A 216 -22.65 -8.38 -8.28
C VAL A 216 -21.76 -8.85 -7.13
N ILE A 217 -20.91 -9.83 -7.40
CA ILE A 217 -19.67 -10.00 -6.65
C ILE A 217 -18.70 -9.08 -7.37
N ALA A 218 -18.18 -8.09 -6.64
CA ALA A 218 -17.11 -7.24 -7.12
C ALA A 218 -16.01 -8.13 -7.70
N ALA A 219 -15.89 -8.12 -9.02
CA ALA A 219 -14.76 -8.68 -9.74
C ALA A 219 -13.58 -7.74 -9.52
N ALA A 220 -13.06 -7.71 -8.30
CA ALA A 220 -11.65 -7.48 -8.13
C ALA A 220 -11.01 -8.81 -8.55
N GLY A 221 -10.48 -8.85 -9.78
CA GLY A 221 -9.56 -9.91 -10.16
C GLY A 221 -8.54 -10.03 -9.04
N ILE A 222 -8.34 -11.26 -8.55
CA ILE A 222 -7.25 -11.58 -7.64
C ILE A 222 -5.98 -11.20 -8.41
N PHE A 223 -5.53 -9.97 -8.20
CA PHE A 223 -4.21 -9.52 -8.61
C PHE A 223 -3.25 -10.43 -7.87
N VAL A 224 -2.55 -11.27 -8.62
CA VAL A 224 -1.35 -11.93 -8.14
C VAL A 224 -0.38 -10.81 -7.82
N LEU A 225 -0.37 -10.37 -6.56
CA LEU A 225 0.61 -9.41 -6.07
C LEU A 225 2.01 -9.98 -6.36
N PRO A 226 2.88 -9.25 -7.08
CA PRO A 226 4.27 -9.66 -7.22
C PRO A 226 4.87 -9.80 -5.81
N ARG A 227 5.50 -10.94 -5.52
CA ARG A 227 6.25 -11.14 -4.28
C ARG A 227 7.28 -10.02 -4.12
N ILE A 228 7.07 -9.15 -3.14
CA ILE A 228 8.09 -8.24 -2.62
C ILE A 228 8.81 -8.97 -1.49
N PHE A 229 9.60 -9.99 -1.84
CA PHE A 229 10.71 -10.47 -1.03
C PHE A 229 11.83 -10.87 -1.99
N GLY A 230 12.95 -10.16 -1.89
CA GLY A 230 14.12 -10.35 -2.73
C GLY A 230 14.73 -11.73 -2.55
N GLY A 231 14.61 -12.54 -3.59
CA GLY A 231 15.46 -13.69 -3.85
C GLY A 231 15.96 -13.56 -5.27
N SER A 232 17.20 -13.11 -5.44
CA SER A 232 17.90 -13.15 -6.73
C SER A 232 18.25 -14.60 -7.03
N SER A 233 17.39 -15.30 -7.75
CA SER A 233 17.78 -16.53 -8.46
C SER A 233 17.59 -16.35 -9.96
N ASP A 234 18.72 -16.40 -10.67
CA ASP A 234 18.81 -16.38 -12.12
C ASP A 234 17.88 -17.45 -12.75
N GLY A 235 16.75 -17.01 -13.30
CA GLY A 235 15.95 -17.75 -14.27
C GLY A 235 14.61 -18.32 -13.79
N ALA A 236 13.74 -18.61 -14.76
CA ALA A 236 12.39 -19.14 -14.58
C ALA A 236 12.29 -20.29 -13.56
N PRO A 237 11.17 -20.41 -12.81
CA PRO A 237 10.99 -21.44 -11.81
C PRO A 237 11.19 -22.82 -12.43
N LYS A 238 11.80 -23.73 -11.68
CA LYS A 238 12.11 -25.08 -12.16
C LYS A 238 10.84 -25.94 -12.28
N GLU A 239 9.79 -25.55 -11.57
CA GLU A 239 8.53 -26.26 -11.38
C GLU A 239 7.39 -25.25 -11.22
N LEU A 240 6.23 -25.58 -11.79
CA LEU A 240 5.00 -24.81 -11.67
C LEU A 240 3.99 -25.66 -10.88
N PHE A 241 3.38 -25.07 -9.87
CA PHE A 241 2.35 -25.71 -9.05
C PHE A 241 0.98 -25.21 -9.47
N TYR A 242 -0.06 -26.02 -9.35
CA TYR A 242 -1.41 -25.59 -9.66
C TYR A 242 -2.47 -26.40 -8.93
N VAL A 243 -3.67 -25.84 -8.83
CA VAL A 243 -4.78 -26.47 -8.12
C VAL A 243 -5.87 -26.86 -9.11
N LYS A 244 -6.29 -28.13 -9.04
CA LYS A 244 -7.36 -28.71 -9.86
C LYS A 244 -8.07 -29.78 -9.06
N ASP A 245 -9.40 -29.86 -9.19
CA ASP A 245 -10.21 -30.86 -8.49
C ASP A 245 -9.97 -30.93 -6.96
N GLU A 246 -9.64 -29.79 -6.34
CA GLU A 246 -9.26 -29.67 -4.92
C GLU A 246 -7.96 -30.41 -4.54
N SER A 247 -7.16 -30.80 -5.53
CA SER A 247 -5.82 -31.36 -5.38
C SER A 247 -4.73 -30.37 -5.80
N LEU A 248 -3.52 -30.51 -5.24
CA LEU A 248 -2.32 -29.79 -5.63
C LEU A 248 -1.51 -30.64 -6.61
N TYR A 249 -1.13 -30.05 -7.74
CA TYR A 249 -0.29 -30.66 -8.76
C TYR A 249 1.00 -29.87 -8.98
N GLY A 250 2.02 -30.55 -9.49
CA GLY A 250 3.28 -29.96 -9.95
C GLY A 250 3.70 -30.43 -11.32
N VAL A 251 4.34 -29.54 -12.07
CA VAL A 251 4.94 -29.85 -13.36
C VAL A 251 6.28 -29.15 -13.53
N SER A 252 7.32 -29.91 -13.92
CA SER A 252 8.61 -29.31 -14.24
C SER A 252 8.54 -28.57 -15.58
N LEU A 253 8.90 -27.29 -15.58
CA LEU A 253 8.90 -26.48 -16.81
C LEU A 253 9.96 -26.94 -17.84
N LYS A 254 11.04 -27.61 -17.40
CA LYS A 254 12.02 -28.24 -18.31
C LYS A 254 11.44 -29.40 -19.12
N ASN A 255 10.47 -30.11 -18.55
CA ASN A 255 9.84 -31.30 -19.13
C ASN A 255 8.32 -31.18 -19.07
N SER A 256 7.80 -29.99 -19.33
CA SER A 256 6.39 -29.59 -19.18
C SER A 256 5.37 -30.41 -19.98
N LYS A 257 5.83 -31.23 -20.93
CA LYS A 257 5.00 -32.18 -21.69
C LYS A 257 4.85 -33.54 -21.00
N GLN A 258 5.52 -33.75 -19.86
CA GLN A 258 5.27 -34.90 -18.99
C GLN A 258 3.96 -34.73 -18.24
N GLU A 259 3.35 -35.85 -17.86
CA GLU A 259 2.13 -35.86 -17.05
C GLU A 259 2.43 -35.17 -15.71
N PRO A 260 1.61 -34.19 -15.29
CA PRO A 260 1.75 -33.54 -14.00
C PRO A 260 1.69 -34.55 -12.85
N GLU A 261 2.44 -34.28 -11.78
CA GLU A 261 2.44 -35.09 -10.56
C GLU A 261 1.40 -34.53 -9.58
N GLU A 262 0.47 -35.36 -9.10
CA GLU A 262 -0.43 -35.00 -8.00
C GLU A 262 0.32 -35.15 -6.67
N TYR A 263 0.41 -34.06 -5.91
CA TYR A 263 1.12 -34.05 -4.63
C TYR A 263 0.20 -34.33 -3.44
N THR A 264 -1.04 -33.89 -3.49
CA THR A 264 -2.04 -34.17 -2.45
C THR A 264 -3.45 -33.93 -3.00
N ASP A 265 -4.40 -34.75 -2.56
CA ASP A 265 -5.85 -34.61 -2.75
C ASP A 265 -6.57 -34.11 -1.48
N GLU A 266 -5.81 -33.70 -0.46
CA GLU A 266 -6.31 -33.27 0.84
C GLU A 266 -6.12 -31.74 1.07
N LEU A 267 -6.20 -30.88 0.04
CA LEU A 267 -5.92 -29.44 0.23
C LEU A 267 -6.85 -28.73 1.22
N GLY A 268 -8.15 -29.05 1.28
CA GLY A 268 -9.04 -28.39 2.22
C GLY A 268 -10.52 -28.61 1.97
N SER A 269 -11.30 -28.74 3.05
CA SER A 269 -12.76 -28.83 3.01
C SER A 269 -13.38 -28.13 4.24
N PRO A 270 -14.44 -27.31 4.06
CA PRO A 270 -15.12 -27.00 2.80
C PRO A 270 -14.56 -25.75 2.08
N GLY A 271 -14.16 -25.91 0.81
CA GLY A 271 -13.83 -24.79 -0.10
C GLY A 271 -12.33 -24.60 -0.34
N ILE A 272 -11.96 -24.27 -1.58
CA ILE A 272 -10.57 -24.14 -2.03
C ILE A 272 -9.95 -22.77 -1.74
N GLU A 273 -10.76 -21.76 -1.40
CA GLU A 273 -10.34 -20.37 -1.19
C GLU A 273 -9.22 -20.21 -0.14
N PRO A 274 -9.26 -20.85 1.05
CA PRO A 274 -8.17 -20.75 2.02
C PRO A 274 -6.84 -21.29 1.46
N ALA A 275 -6.91 -22.36 0.67
CA ALA A 275 -5.74 -22.96 0.02
C ALA A 275 -5.18 -22.03 -1.06
N LEU A 276 -6.01 -21.44 -1.93
CA LEU A 276 -5.55 -20.49 -2.95
C LEU A 276 -4.88 -19.26 -2.31
N ASN A 277 -5.44 -18.74 -1.21
CA ASN A 277 -4.86 -17.63 -0.45
C ASN A 277 -3.48 -18.02 0.12
N LEU A 278 -3.39 -19.16 0.83
CA LEU A 278 -2.12 -19.67 1.36
C LEU A 278 -1.07 -19.85 0.25
N LEU A 279 -1.40 -20.60 -0.81
CA LEU A 279 -0.47 -20.94 -1.90
C LEU A 279 0.05 -19.71 -2.64
N SER A 280 -0.71 -18.61 -2.68
CA SER A 280 -0.25 -17.33 -3.26
C SER A 280 0.86 -16.66 -2.45
N SER A 281 1.06 -17.06 -1.19
CA SER A 281 1.95 -16.41 -0.24
C SER A 281 3.15 -17.27 0.21
N VAL A 282 3.16 -18.59 -0.05
CA VAL A 282 4.20 -19.51 0.45
C VAL A 282 5.07 -20.15 -0.63
N GLN A 283 6.34 -20.40 -0.31
CA GLN A 283 7.30 -21.01 -1.23
C GLN A 283 7.20 -22.55 -1.21
N LEU A 284 6.78 -23.16 -2.31
CA LEU A 284 6.52 -24.61 -2.39
C LEU A 284 7.74 -25.45 -2.78
N LEU A 285 8.81 -24.82 -3.26
CA LEU A 285 10.06 -25.48 -3.63
C LEU A 285 11.22 -24.74 -3.00
N SER A 286 12.13 -25.46 -2.33
CA SER A 286 13.36 -24.87 -1.81
C SER A 286 14.23 -24.29 -2.93
N GLU A 287 15.02 -23.27 -2.62
CA GLU A 287 15.90 -22.61 -3.58
C GLU A 287 16.89 -23.59 -4.26
N ASP A 288 17.42 -24.53 -3.46
CA ASP A 288 18.29 -25.61 -3.95
C ASP A 288 17.54 -26.73 -4.72
N GLY A 289 16.20 -26.68 -4.75
CA GLY A 289 15.30 -27.64 -5.40
C GLY A 289 15.27 -29.03 -4.75
N LYS A 290 15.84 -29.20 -3.55
CA LYS A 290 15.89 -30.51 -2.87
C LYS A 290 14.60 -30.87 -2.15
N TYR A 291 13.84 -29.88 -1.70
CA TYR A 291 12.65 -30.06 -0.89
C TYR A 291 11.44 -29.42 -1.56
N ARG A 292 10.37 -30.20 -1.68
CA ARG A 292 9.04 -29.70 -2.01
C ARG A 292 8.20 -29.65 -0.75
N PHE A 293 7.40 -28.60 -0.62
CA PHE A 293 6.47 -28.42 0.48
C PHE A 293 5.05 -28.71 0.01
N ILE A 294 4.33 -29.49 0.81
CA ILE A 294 2.98 -29.94 0.52
C ILE A 294 2.11 -29.50 1.70
N VAL A 295 1.06 -28.75 1.39
CA VAL A 295 0.08 -28.28 2.37
C VAL A 295 -1.17 -29.15 2.29
N GLU A 296 -1.71 -29.54 3.43
CA GLU A 296 -2.94 -30.34 3.52
C GLU A 296 -3.86 -29.75 4.59
N ASN A 297 -5.15 -30.09 4.53
CA ASN A 297 -6.16 -29.74 5.51
C ASN A 297 -6.27 -28.22 5.75
N VAL A 298 -6.12 -27.41 4.69
CA VAL A 298 -6.19 -25.95 4.77
C VAL A 298 -7.62 -25.50 5.07
N THR A 299 -7.78 -24.69 6.11
CA THR A 299 -9.05 -24.10 6.55
C THR A 299 -8.84 -22.65 6.98
N TYR A 300 -9.92 -21.91 7.24
CA TYR A 300 -9.82 -20.58 7.89
C TYR A 300 -9.89 -20.71 9.41
N GLY A 301 -8.95 -20.07 10.10
CA GLY A 301 -8.92 -19.88 11.55
C GLY A 301 -9.82 -18.74 12.04
N SER A 302 -9.64 -18.32 13.29
CA SER A 302 -10.45 -17.30 13.98
C SER A 302 -10.41 -15.91 13.33
N ASP A 303 -9.35 -15.62 12.58
CA ASP A 303 -9.06 -14.28 12.03
C ASP A 303 -8.94 -14.29 10.50
N TYR A 304 -9.58 -15.27 9.84
CA TYR A 304 -9.42 -15.54 8.41
C TYR A 304 -7.98 -15.88 7.98
N GLU A 305 -7.09 -16.15 8.93
CA GLU A 305 -5.77 -16.72 8.64
C GLU A 305 -5.91 -18.20 8.25
N PRO A 306 -5.15 -18.68 7.23
CA PRO A 306 -5.14 -20.08 6.87
C PRO A 306 -4.54 -20.93 8.02
N VAL A 307 -5.16 -22.08 8.29
CA VAL A 307 -4.68 -23.10 9.22
C VAL A 307 -4.53 -24.43 8.50
N TYR A 308 -3.36 -25.07 8.57
CA TYR A 308 -3.01 -26.23 7.73
C TYR A 308 -1.96 -27.17 8.33
N ASP A 309 -1.88 -28.37 7.77
CA ASP A 309 -0.79 -29.32 7.97
C ASP A 309 0.27 -29.11 6.89
N LEU A 310 1.55 -29.15 7.28
CA LEU A 310 2.67 -28.96 6.34
C LEU A 310 3.57 -30.19 6.33
N TYR A 311 3.95 -30.59 5.13
CA TYR A 311 4.85 -31.70 4.86
C TYR A 311 5.98 -31.24 3.94
N TYR A 312 7.09 -31.96 3.99
CA TYR A 312 8.17 -31.80 3.04
C TYR A 312 8.46 -33.14 2.35
N GLN A 313 8.84 -33.07 1.08
CA GLN A 313 9.20 -34.23 0.27
C GLN A 313 10.60 -34.02 -0.32
N ARG A 314 11.45 -35.04 -0.22
CA ARG A 314 12.80 -35.02 -0.81
C ARG A 314 12.91 -36.02 -1.96
N GLY A 315 12.93 -35.52 -3.18
CA GLY A 315 12.88 -36.35 -4.39
C GLY A 315 11.65 -37.26 -4.39
N SER A 316 11.79 -38.50 -4.85
CA SER A 316 10.69 -39.47 -4.93
C SER A 316 10.39 -40.20 -3.61
N LYS A 317 10.75 -39.64 -2.45
CA LYS A 317 10.47 -40.26 -1.15
C LYS A 317 9.04 -39.92 -0.71
N GLU A 318 8.50 -40.73 0.18
CA GLU A 318 7.23 -40.40 0.85
C GLU A 318 7.36 -39.04 1.57
N PRO A 319 6.34 -38.17 1.50
CA PRO A 319 6.30 -36.93 2.26
C PRO A 319 6.44 -37.18 3.77
N GLU A 320 7.23 -36.35 4.45
CA GLU A 320 7.40 -36.35 5.89
C GLU A 320 6.72 -35.11 6.47
N ARG A 321 5.91 -35.28 7.53
CA ARG A 321 5.20 -34.15 8.16
C ARG A 321 6.18 -33.26 8.91
N VAL A 322 6.10 -31.95 8.68
CA VAL A 322 6.82 -30.92 9.46
C VAL A 322 6.03 -30.62 10.73
N ASP A 323 4.77 -30.18 10.60
CA ASP A 323 3.86 -29.91 11.71
C ASP A 323 2.40 -29.95 11.25
N SER A 324 1.48 -29.93 12.20
CA SER A 324 0.03 -29.71 11.98
C SER A 324 -0.40 -28.34 12.47
N ASP A 325 -1.60 -27.88 12.13
CA ASP A 325 -2.21 -26.67 12.71
C ASP A 325 -1.29 -25.42 12.65
N ILE A 326 -0.54 -25.26 11.56
CA ILE A 326 0.25 -24.07 11.29
C ILE A 326 -0.68 -22.92 10.93
N GLU A 327 -0.44 -21.74 11.49
CA GLU A 327 -1.24 -20.53 11.33
C GLU A 327 -0.55 -19.53 10.41
N GLY A 328 -1.29 -18.98 9.45
CA GLY A 328 -0.82 -17.92 8.57
C GLY A 328 0.15 -18.42 7.50
N THR A 329 1.26 -17.71 7.28
CA THR A 329 2.27 -18.09 6.29
C THR A 329 3.53 -18.62 6.96
N TYR A 330 4.26 -19.51 6.29
CA TYR A 330 5.64 -19.83 6.68
C TYR A 330 6.65 -19.06 5.84
N ILE A 331 7.85 -18.88 6.39
CA ILE A 331 9.03 -18.38 5.67
C ILE A 331 10.06 -19.50 5.59
N LEU A 332 10.59 -19.74 4.39
CA LEU A 332 11.66 -20.69 4.13
C LEU A 332 12.94 -19.92 3.79
N THR A 333 14.03 -20.18 4.52
CA THR A 333 15.34 -19.61 4.22
C THR A 333 16.08 -20.41 3.13
N ASP A 334 17.08 -19.80 2.49
CA ASP A 334 17.92 -20.46 1.47
C ASP A 334 18.64 -21.72 1.97
N ASP A 335 18.96 -21.78 3.27
CA ASP A 335 19.53 -22.96 3.92
C ASP A 335 18.49 -23.94 4.45
N ASN A 336 17.22 -23.78 4.05
CA ASN A 336 16.07 -24.62 4.36
C ASN A 336 15.67 -24.63 5.84
N GLN A 337 15.88 -23.53 6.57
CA GLN A 337 15.24 -23.33 7.86
C GLN A 337 13.82 -22.82 7.64
N LEU A 338 12.85 -23.45 8.29
CA LEU A 338 11.45 -23.12 8.15
C LEU A 338 10.97 -22.39 9.40
N LEU A 339 10.44 -21.17 9.25
CA LEU A 339 9.84 -20.39 10.32
C LEU A 339 8.34 -20.30 10.14
N TYR A 340 7.58 -20.57 11.20
CA TYR A 340 6.12 -20.58 11.14
C TYR A 340 5.48 -20.36 12.52
N LYS A 341 4.21 -19.94 12.51
CA LYS A 341 3.40 -19.77 13.73
C LYS A 341 2.47 -20.96 13.96
N LYS A 342 2.22 -21.28 15.24
CA LYS A 342 1.23 -22.26 15.68
C LYS A 342 0.80 -22.02 17.12
N ASN A 343 -0.51 -21.99 17.37
CA ASN A 343 -1.13 -21.65 18.65
C ASN A 343 -0.54 -20.35 19.24
N GLY A 344 -0.34 -19.34 18.39
CA GLY A 344 0.30 -18.07 18.76
C GLY A 344 1.80 -18.16 19.08
N ASN A 345 2.47 -19.30 18.87
CA ASN A 345 3.91 -19.43 19.13
C ASN A 345 4.70 -19.44 17.82
N LEU A 346 5.88 -18.84 17.83
CA LEU A 346 6.81 -18.86 16.70
C LEU A 346 7.79 -20.02 16.85
N TYR A 347 7.96 -20.80 15.78
CA TYR A 347 8.88 -21.92 15.70
C TYR A 347 9.87 -21.76 14.56
N VAL A 348 11.06 -22.34 14.73
CA VAL A 348 11.99 -22.67 13.65
C VAL A 348 12.14 -24.18 13.55
N SER A 349 12.22 -24.71 12.34
CA SER A 349 12.46 -26.12 12.08
C SER A 349 13.56 -26.33 11.04
N ASP A 350 14.37 -27.36 11.24
CA ASP A 350 15.30 -27.91 10.23
C ASP A 350 14.62 -28.98 9.35
N LEU A 351 13.28 -28.95 9.30
CA LEU A 351 12.35 -29.91 8.69
C LEU A 351 12.12 -31.21 9.49
N LYS A 352 12.95 -31.52 10.49
CA LYS A 352 12.80 -32.75 11.30
C LYS A 352 12.57 -32.47 12.77
N GLU A 353 13.41 -31.60 13.30
CA GLU A 353 13.31 -31.09 14.65
C GLU A 353 12.79 -29.65 14.56
N LYS A 354 12.07 -29.23 15.59
CA LYS A 354 11.56 -27.88 15.72
C LYS A 354 11.87 -27.37 17.10
N GLU A 355 12.17 -26.09 17.16
CA GLU A 355 12.46 -25.37 18.38
C GLU A 355 11.55 -24.15 18.44
N LYS A 356 11.04 -23.86 19.63
CA LYS A 356 10.18 -22.70 19.88
C LYS A 356 11.06 -21.48 20.11
N ILE A 357 10.84 -20.43 19.34
CA ILE A 357 11.51 -19.13 19.50
C ILE A 357 10.80 -18.32 20.59
N ASP A 358 9.50 -18.11 20.45
CA ASP A 358 8.73 -17.31 21.41
C ASP A 358 7.23 -17.67 21.45
N SER A 359 6.52 -17.08 22.40
CA SER A 359 5.06 -17.21 22.58
C SER A 359 4.34 -15.91 22.27
N ASP A 360 3.04 -15.99 22.04
CA ASP A 360 2.13 -14.84 21.86
C ASP A 360 2.57 -13.91 20.70
N VAL A 361 3.14 -14.51 19.65
CA VAL A 361 3.67 -13.82 18.48
C VAL A 361 2.54 -13.45 17.52
N ASN A 362 2.46 -12.16 17.20
CA ASN A 362 1.50 -11.59 16.26
C ASN A 362 2.03 -11.67 14.81
N SER A 363 3.21 -11.10 14.54
CA SER A 363 3.85 -11.14 13.20
C SER A 363 5.35 -11.42 13.30
N PHE A 364 5.95 -11.95 12.24
CA PHE A 364 7.39 -12.20 12.18
C PHE A 364 7.95 -11.96 10.78
N PHE A 365 9.24 -11.66 10.71
CA PHE A 365 9.99 -11.33 9.51
C PHE A 365 11.38 -11.96 9.60
N VAL A 366 11.94 -12.33 8.45
CA VAL A 366 13.30 -12.87 8.32
C VAL A 366 14.11 -11.93 7.44
N ASP A 367 15.39 -11.74 7.80
CA ASP A 367 16.30 -10.90 7.04
C ASP A 367 16.68 -11.55 5.70
N GLU A 368 17.21 -10.76 4.75
CA GLU A 368 17.63 -11.26 3.44
C GLU A 368 18.67 -12.39 3.50
N SER A 369 19.48 -12.44 4.57
CA SER A 369 20.48 -13.50 4.75
C SER A 369 19.87 -14.82 5.24
N GLY A 370 18.61 -14.80 5.70
CA GLY A 370 17.94 -15.95 6.29
C GLY A 370 18.60 -16.39 7.61
N LYS A 371 19.17 -15.47 8.39
CA LYS A 371 19.90 -15.79 9.64
C LYS A 371 19.32 -15.11 10.87
N HIS A 372 18.51 -14.06 10.69
CA HIS A 372 17.94 -13.30 11.79
C HIS A 372 16.43 -13.19 11.63
N VAL A 373 15.75 -13.12 12.77
CA VAL A 373 14.30 -13.00 12.85
C VAL A 373 13.93 -11.80 13.70
N LEU A 374 12.97 -11.03 13.19
CA LEU A 374 12.32 -9.91 13.85
C LEU A 374 10.86 -10.29 14.06
N TRP A 375 10.31 -10.15 15.27
CA TRP A 375 8.92 -10.50 15.53
C TRP A 375 8.24 -9.53 16.50
N THR A 376 6.92 -9.55 16.47
CA THR A 376 6.07 -8.73 17.34
C THR A 376 5.26 -9.61 18.26
N VAL A 377 5.15 -9.22 19.54
CA VAL A 377 4.34 -9.87 20.56
C VAL A 377 3.23 -8.91 20.96
N ASP A 378 1.98 -9.39 20.93
CA ASP A 378 0.82 -8.61 21.34
C ASP A 378 0.78 -8.52 22.88
N GLU A 379 0.76 -7.30 23.42
CA GLU A 379 0.65 -7.07 24.87
C GLU A 379 -0.81 -6.85 25.32
N GLY A 380 -1.77 -6.90 24.40
CA GLY A 380 -3.18 -6.57 24.63
C GLY A 380 -3.43 -5.08 24.75
N ASP A 381 -2.49 -4.23 24.30
CA ASP A 381 -2.64 -2.79 24.22
C ASP A 381 -3.13 -2.38 22.82
N GLU A 382 -3.98 -1.36 22.76
CA GLU A 382 -4.56 -0.88 21.50
C GLU A 382 -3.52 -0.18 20.60
N PHE A 383 -2.34 0.13 21.14
CA PHE A 383 -1.40 1.12 20.58
C PHE A 383 -0.07 0.57 20.10
N GLY A 384 0.28 -0.70 20.31
CA GLY A 384 1.56 -1.22 19.85
C GLY A 384 1.76 -2.72 20.00
N ASN A 385 2.99 -3.16 19.76
CA ASN A 385 3.45 -4.50 20.10
C ASN A 385 4.83 -4.36 20.78
N SER A 386 5.25 -5.39 21.49
CA SER A 386 6.66 -5.55 21.84
C SER A 386 7.42 -6.18 20.68
N ILE A 387 8.56 -5.58 20.32
CA ILE A 387 9.33 -5.91 19.13
C ILE A 387 10.64 -6.55 19.56
N TYR A 388 10.89 -7.75 19.07
CA TYR A 388 12.06 -8.55 19.42
C TYR A 388 12.86 -8.95 18.19
N TYR A 389 14.17 -9.12 18.40
CA TYR A 389 15.14 -9.54 17.40
C TYR A 389 16.08 -10.62 17.96
N GLN A 390 16.45 -11.60 17.13
CA GLN A 390 17.41 -12.64 17.48
C GLN A 390 18.00 -13.32 16.23
N ASP A 391 19.15 -13.99 16.40
CA ASP A 391 19.61 -14.99 15.44
C ASP A 391 18.71 -16.24 15.43
N ILE A 392 18.42 -16.78 14.25
CA ILE A 392 17.54 -17.94 14.07
C ILE A 392 18.14 -19.20 14.71
N ALA A 393 19.47 -19.28 14.80
CA ALA A 393 20.16 -20.38 15.48
C ALA A 393 20.08 -20.31 17.01
N MET A 394 19.47 -19.25 17.56
CA MET A 394 19.29 -18.98 18.99
C MET A 394 20.57 -19.12 19.81
N LYS A 395 21.70 -18.70 19.23
CA LYS A 395 23.00 -18.72 19.90
C LYS A 395 23.15 -17.57 20.88
N GLU A 396 22.47 -16.47 20.62
CA GLU A 396 22.43 -15.28 21.47
C GLU A 396 21.06 -15.16 22.16
N GLU A 397 20.97 -14.40 23.25
CA GLU A 397 19.67 -14.12 23.88
C GLU A 397 18.85 -13.16 23.00
N LYS A 398 17.52 -13.33 22.96
CA LYS A 398 16.65 -12.39 22.26
C LYS A 398 16.82 -10.97 22.80
N THR A 399 16.80 -10.00 21.90
CA THR A 399 16.90 -8.58 22.22
C THR A 399 15.54 -7.93 22.03
N GLU A 400 15.03 -7.27 23.06
CA GLU A 400 13.87 -6.37 22.94
C GLU A 400 14.33 -5.03 22.36
N LEU A 401 13.80 -4.66 21.20
CA LEU A 401 14.15 -3.42 20.51
C LEU A 401 13.34 -2.25 21.07
N GLU A 402 12.03 -2.45 21.23
CA GLU A 402 11.08 -1.48 21.80
C GLU A 402 9.77 -2.18 22.20
N SER A 403 9.07 -1.61 23.19
CA SER A 403 7.74 -2.04 23.63
C SER A 403 6.67 -1.01 23.29
N ASN A 404 5.43 -1.45 23.09
CA ASN A 404 4.28 -0.62 22.69
C ASN A 404 4.58 0.24 21.46
N ALA A 405 5.19 -0.38 20.44
CA ALA A 405 5.56 0.29 19.21
C ALA A 405 5.06 -0.47 17.98
N ARG A 406 4.94 0.25 16.86
CA ARG A 406 4.61 -0.29 15.54
C ARG A 406 5.80 -0.14 14.60
N ILE A 407 6.11 -1.18 13.84
CA ILE A 407 7.13 -1.10 12.78
C ILE A 407 6.57 -0.28 11.62
N VAL A 408 7.22 0.83 11.30
CA VAL A 408 6.88 1.72 10.18
C VAL A 408 7.60 1.26 8.91
N ALA A 409 8.90 1.00 9.02
CA ALA A 409 9.74 0.53 7.93
C ALA A 409 10.93 -0.27 8.48
N ARG A 410 11.48 -1.16 7.66
CA ARG A 410 12.71 -1.93 7.93
C ARG A 410 13.45 -2.16 6.62
N ASN A 411 14.78 -2.14 6.65
CA ASN A 411 15.57 -2.62 5.51
C ASN A 411 15.65 -4.15 5.54
N SER A 412 16.12 -4.74 4.44
CA SER A 412 16.13 -6.19 4.21
C SER A 412 17.01 -6.95 5.22
N ASP A 413 18.07 -6.33 5.73
CA ASP A 413 19.02 -6.90 6.70
C ASP A 413 18.68 -6.55 8.17
N PHE A 414 17.59 -5.81 8.39
CA PHE A 414 17.17 -5.26 9.68
C PHE A 414 18.16 -4.31 10.36
N SER A 415 19.26 -3.90 9.71
CA SER A 415 20.24 -2.98 10.29
C SER A 415 19.64 -1.61 10.63
N LYS A 416 18.52 -1.23 9.99
CA LYS A 416 17.73 -0.06 10.34
C LYS A 416 16.25 -0.38 10.40
N ILE A 417 15.61 0.02 11.49
CA ILE A 417 14.17 -0.14 11.69
C ILE A 417 13.59 1.17 12.21
N LEU A 418 12.60 1.71 11.51
CA LEU A 418 11.85 2.88 11.93
C LEU A 418 10.58 2.42 12.67
N LEU A 419 10.40 2.93 13.87
CA LEU A 419 9.31 2.58 14.78
C LEU A 419 8.48 3.82 15.11
N ASN A 420 7.17 3.63 15.31
CA ASN A 420 6.29 4.65 15.87
C ASN A 420 5.73 4.15 17.21
N LYS A 421 5.84 4.98 18.23
CA LYS A 421 5.34 4.74 19.59
C LYS A 421 4.60 5.98 20.05
N GLU A 422 3.26 5.91 20.02
CA GLU A 422 2.36 7.00 20.42
C GLU A 422 2.75 8.34 19.77
N GLY A 423 2.97 8.33 18.45
CA GLY A 423 3.39 9.52 17.69
C GLY A 423 4.87 9.92 17.84
N THR A 424 5.64 9.27 18.71
CA THR A 424 7.09 9.43 18.75
C THR A 424 7.77 8.44 17.81
N VAL A 425 8.66 8.95 16.95
CA VAL A 425 9.36 8.13 15.96
C VAL A 425 10.76 7.80 16.46
N TYR A 426 11.10 6.51 16.43
CA TYR A 426 12.39 5.97 16.84
C TYR A 426 13.08 5.28 15.66
N LEU A 427 14.39 5.49 15.54
CA LEU A 427 15.24 4.76 14.61
C LEU A 427 16.15 3.81 15.39
N VAL A 428 15.99 2.52 15.15
CA VAL A 428 16.89 1.47 15.64
C VAL A 428 17.99 1.29 14.61
N ARG A 429 19.25 1.32 15.05
CA ARG A 429 20.43 0.99 14.22
C ARG A 429 21.17 -0.20 14.79
N ASP A 430 21.59 -1.12 13.93
CA ASP A 430 22.35 -2.32 14.26
C ASP A 430 21.76 -3.08 15.47
N GLN A 431 20.43 -3.15 15.50
CA GLN A 431 19.63 -3.77 16.57
C GLN A 431 19.96 -3.29 18.00
N GLY A 432 20.47 -2.06 18.10
CA GLY A 432 20.64 -1.35 19.36
C GLY A 432 19.33 -0.80 19.93
N LYS A 433 19.44 0.13 20.88
CA LYS A 433 18.27 0.85 21.40
C LYS A 433 17.78 1.87 20.37
N GLY A 434 16.46 2.01 20.25
CA GLY A 434 15.86 3.05 19.42
C GLY A 434 16.26 4.45 19.86
N GLU A 435 16.70 5.27 18.91
CA GLU A 435 16.98 6.69 19.12
C GLU A 435 15.77 7.51 18.64
N LYS A 436 15.28 8.44 19.46
CA LYS A 436 14.20 9.34 19.05
C LYS A 436 14.68 10.24 17.91
N VAL A 437 13.99 10.18 16.77
CA VAL A 437 14.29 10.99 15.57
C VAL A 437 13.17 11.99 15.23
N ALA A 438 11.95 11.76 15.67
CA ALA A 438 10.85 12.72 15.59
C ALA A 438 9.86 12.54 16.74
N GLY A 439 8.97 13.52 16.93
CA GLY A 439 7.89 13.50 17.92
C GLY A 439 6.63 14.13 17.35
N ASP A 440 5.50 13.79 17.95
CA ASP A 440 4.17 14.30 17.61
C ASP A 440 3.80 14.04 16.14
N ALA A 441 4.20 12.87 15.63
CA ALA A 441 3.96 12.44 14.25
C ALA A 441 2.64 11.68 14.13
N ASP A 442 1.71 12.23 13.34
CA ASP A 442 0.42 11.60 13.04
C ASP A 442 0.51 10.62 11.87
N SER A 443 1.30 10.96 10.87
CA SER A 443 1.51 10.15 9.67
C SER A 443 2.94 10.31 9.18
N ILE A 444 3.51 9.23 8.64
CA ILE A 444 4.89 9.15 8.16
C ILE A 444 4.85 8.77 6.68
N TYR A 445 5.62 9.48 5.86
CA TYR A 445 5.59 9.35 4.40
C TYR A 445 7.01 9.20 3.82
N SER A 446 7.09 8.49 2.69
CA SER A 446 8.28 8.35 1.84
C SER A 446 9.55 8.05 2.63
N VAL A 447 9.56 6.93 3.37
CA VAL A 447 10.70 6.53 4.20
C VAL A 447 11.84 5.98 3.35
N ASP A 448 13.03 6.54 3.52
CA ASP A 448 14.28 6.04 2.98
C ASP A 448 15.25 5.78 4.14
N LEU A 449 15.33 4.53 4.58
CA LEU A 449 16.14 4.12 5.73
C LEU A 449 17.64 4.23 5.46
N GLU A 450 18.06 3.98 4.22
CA GLU A 450 19.47 4.00 3.87
C GLU A 450 20.05 5.41 3.94
N ASN A 451 19.31 6.40 3.44
CA ASN A 451 19.67 7.82 3.63
C ASN A 451 19.19 8.41 4.97
N GLU A 452 18.38 7.66 5.74
CA GLU A 452 17.72 8.10 6.97
C GLU A 452 16.90 9.37 6.78
N THR A 453 16.10 9.38 5.71
CA THR A 453 15.23 10.49 5.35
C THR A 453 13.77 10.06 5.30
N PHE A 454 12.87 10.90 5.78
CA PHE A 454 11.43 10.67 5.71
C PHE A 454 10.67 11.98 5.96
N PHE A 455 9.38 11.99 5.65
CA PHE A 455 8.48 13.07 6.00
C PHE A 455 7.53 12.63 7.09
N TYR A 456 7.04 13.58 7.89
CA TYR A 456 5.93 13.32 8.78
C TYR A 456 5.05 14.55 8.96
N SER A 457 3.75 14.32 9.18
CA SER A 457 2.79 15.38 9.52
C SER A 457 2.56 15.43 11.03
N SER A 458 2.27 16.63 11.52
CA SER A 458 1.93 16.89 12.93
C SER A 458 0.75 17.83 13.02
N PHE A 459 -0.32 17.42 13.70
CA PHE A 459 -1.50 18.23 13.92
C PHE A 459 -1.30 19.17 15.11
N VAL A 460 -1.55 20.45 14.88
CA VAL A 460 -1.45 21.50 15.88
C VAL A 460 -2.85 21.98 16.22
N GLU A 461 -3.30 21.64 17.42
CA GLU A 461 -4.53 22.19 18.01
C GLU A 461 -4.34 23.69 18.28
N SER A 462 -5.21 24.52 17.69
CA SER A 462 -5.14 25.96 17.83
C SER A 462 -6.52 26.59 17.80
N THR A 463 -6.69 27.70 18.54
CA THR A 463 -7.91 28.50 18.53
C THR A 463 -7.59 29.95 18.18
N ALA A 464 -8.52 30.59 17.47
CA ALA A 464 -8.41 31.97 17.05
C ALA A 464 -9.62 32.79 17.51
N LYS A 465 -9.40 34.07 17.83
CA LYS A 465 -10.51 35.00 18.08
C LYS A 465 -11.07 35.49 16.75
N ALA A 466 -12.39 35.45 16.60
CA ALA A 466 -13.02 35.92 15.37
C ALA A 466 -12.71 37.39 15.07
N MET A 467 -12.63 38.26 16.08
CA MET A 467 -12.31 39.68 15.87
C MET A 467 -10.90 39.90 15.27
N ASP A 468 -9.94 39.00 15.48
CA ASP A 468 -8.59 39.12 14.91
C ASP A 468 -8.59 38.96 13.38
N TYR A 469 -9.64 38.32 12.84
CA TYR A 469 -9.85 38.06 11.41
C TYR A 469 -10.88 39.02 10.78
N VAL A 470 -11.29 40.08 11.47
CA VAL A 470 -12.31 41.03 10.98
C VAL A 470 -11.72 42.42 10.72
N ASP A 471 -11.88 42.88 9.49
CA ASP A 471 -11.66 44.29 9.13
C ASP A 471 -12.98 45.08 9.33
N ASP A 472 -13.04 45.90 10.38
CA ASP A 472 -14.24 46.67 10.74
C ASP A 472 -14.40 47.96 9.92
N ASP A 473 -14.76 47.76 8.65
CA ASP A 473 -15.05 48.81 7.68
C ASP A 473 -16.27 49.68 8.04
N MET A 474 -17.07 49.26 9.02
CA MET A 474 -18.29 49.93 9.48
C MET A 474 -18.10 50.81 10.72
N ALA A 475 -17.04 50.61 11.50
CA ALA A 475 -16.81 51.31 12.78
C ALA A 475 -16.82 52.84 12.65
N ALA A 476 -16.13 53.37 11.64
CA ALA A 476 -16.01 54.81 11.44
C ALA A 476 -17.36 55.48 11.11
N ALA A 477 -18.18 54.81 10.31
CA ALA A 477 -19.53 55.27 9.96
C ALA A 477 -20.47 55.18 11.17
N ASP A 478 -20.43 54.05 11.89
CA ASP A 478 -21.27 53.82 13.07
C ASP A 478 -20.99 54.82 14.19
N ALA A 479 -19.74 55.25 14.36
CA ALA A 479 -19.36 56.27 15.34
C ALA A 479 -20.07 57.63 15.12
N GLN A 480 -20.60 57.90 13.93
CA GLN A 480 -21.33 59.14 13.61
C GLN A 480 -22.85 59.01 13.83
N ILE A 481 -23.39 57.80 13.96
CA ILE A 481 -24.83 57.55 14.13
C ILE A 481 -25.22 57.75 15.60
N LYS A 482 -26.23 58.60 15.84
CA LYS A 482 -26.78 58.88 17.18
C LYS A 482 -28.23 58.46 17.25
N GLU A 483 -28.69 58.14 18.46
CA GLU A 483 -30.11 57.84 18.71
C GLU A 483 -30.98 59.05 18.31
N PRO A 484 -31.96 58.88 17.39
CA PRO A 484 -32.81 59.98 16.97
C PRO A 484 -33.80 60.34 18.08
N VAL A 485 -33.80 61.60 18.49
CA VAL A 485 -34.72 62.10 19.52
C VAL A 485 -36.05 62.45 18.85
N ARG A 486 -37.10 61.67 19.13
CA ARG A 486 -38.42 61.79 18.49
C ARG A 486 -38.99 63.21 18.45
N SER A 487 -38.77 64.00 19.51
CA SER A 487 -39.27 65.38 19.59
C SER A 487 -38.69 66.31 18.51
N ASP A 488 -37.51 66.01 17.98
CA ASP A 488 -36.85 66.84 16.96
C ASP A 488 -37.52 66.70 15.58
N TYR A 489 -38.38 65.69 15.42
CA TYR A 489 -39.12 65.36 14.20
C TYR A 489 -40.62 65.64 14.32
N GLU A 490 -41.08 66.15 15.46
CA GLU A 490 -42.49 66.47 15.68
C GLU A 490 -42.83 67.85 15.12
N ARG A 491 -43.88 67.93 14.29
CA ARG A 491 -44.46 69.18 13.83
C ARG A 491 -45.96 69.25 14.08
N GLN A 492 -46.47 70.47 14.18
CA GLN A 492 -47.90 70.75 14.35
C GLN A 492 -48.54 71.05 13.00
N GLU A 493 -49.63 70.36 12.68
CA GLU A 493 -50.41 70.61 11.45
C GLU A 493 -51.93 70.62 11.71
N PRO A 494 -52.73 71.26 10.85
CA PRO A 494 -54.19 71.31 11.02
C PRO A 494 -54.82 69.92 10.84
N GLY A 495 -55.51 69.42 11.86
CA GLY A 495 -56.33 68.22 11.80
C GLY A 495 -57.79 68.49 11.38
N SER A 496 -58.59 67.44 11.28
CA SER A 496 -60.04 67.56 11.06
C SER A 496 -60.69 68.43 12.14
N PHE A 497 -61.60 69.31 11.74
CA PHE A 497 -62.30 70.29 12.58
C PHE A 497 -61.44 71.44 13.16
N GLY A 498 -60.22 71.68 12.64
CA GLY A 498 -59.42 72.86 13.03
C GLY A 498 -58.65 72.71 14.34
N LEU A 499 -58.54 71.49 14.87
CA LEU A 499 -57.67 71.14 15.99
C LEU A 499 -56.26 70.84 15.47
N MET A 500 -55.23 71.40 16.10
CA MET A 500 -53.85 71.07 15.78
C MET A 500 -53.56 69.62 16.19
N ARG A 501 -52.87 68.87 15.33
CA ARG A 501 -52.36 67.53 15.66
C ARG A 501 -50.84 67.51 15.54
N THR A 502 -50.19 66.71 16.37
CA THR A 502 -48.78 66.37 16.23
C THR A 502 -48.63 65.29 15.18
N VAL A 503 -47.76 65.52 14.21
CA VAL A 503 -47.30 64.51 13.24
C VAL A 503 -45.80 64.41 13.33
N VAL A 504 -45.29 63.20 13.21
CA VAL A 504 -43.85 62.90 13.18
C VAL A 504 -43.43 62.84 11.72
N ASP A 505 -42.34 63.49 11.36
CA ASP A 505 -41.76 63.37 10.02
C ASP A 505 -41.34 61.92 9.74
N ASP A 506 -41.61 61.42 8.53
CA ASP A 506 -41.27 60.04 8.16
C ASP A 506 -39.76 59.79 8.28
N SER A 507 -38.93 60.83 8.13
CA SER A 507 -37.48 60.75 8.32
C SER A 507 -37.05 60.29 9.73
N TYR A 508 -37.90 60.44 10.74
CA TYR A 508 -37.66 59.87 12.07
C TYR A 508 -37.56 58.34 12.01
N TYR A 509 -38.47 57.70 11.29
CA TYR A 509 -38.51 56.25 11.19
C TYR A 509 -37.29 55.73 10.41
N ASP A 510 -36.88 56.44 9.36
CA ASP A 510 -35.67 56.13 8.59
C ASP A 510 -34.41 56.23 9.48
N ASP A 511 -34.26 57.31 10.26
CA ASP A 511 -33.11 57.48 11.15
C ASP A 511 -33.15 56.52 12.35
N GLN A 512 -34.34 56.16 12.82
CA GLN A 512 -34.54 55.16 13.87
C GLN A 512 -34.18 53.76 13.41
N GLU A 513 -34.45 53.43 12.14
CA GLU A 513 -34.03 52.17 11.51
C GLU A 513 -32.51 52.10 11.39
N LYS A 514 -31.84 53.14 10.88
CA LYS A 514 -30.36 53.21 10.83
C LYS A 514 -29.71 53.03 12.20
N TYR A 515 -30.29 53.65 13.24
CA TYR A 515 -29.81 53.48 14.62
C TYR A 515 -29.98 52.04 15.11
N ARG A 516 -31.11 51.38 14.81
CA ARG A 516 -31.32 49.96 15.16
C ARG A 516 -30.35 49.02 14.46
N GLU A 517 -30.02 49.28 13.20
CA GLU A 517 -29.00 48.53 12.48
C GLU A 517 -27.62 48.69 13.13
N LYS A 518 -27.25 49.92 13.51
CA LYS A 518 -26.03 50.20 14.28
C LYS A 518 -26.01 49.42 15.60
N GLU A 519 -27.11 49.43 16.36
CA GLU A 519 -27.20 48.64 17.61
C GLU A 519 -27.04 47.13 17.34
N SER A 520 -27.49 46.63 16.19
CA SER A 520 -27.27 45.24 15.80
C SER A 520 -25.80 44.96 15.52
N ARG A 521 -25.10 45.87 14.81
CA ARG A 521 -23.67 45.77 14.55
C ARG A 521 -22.84 45.87 15.83
N ASP A 522 -23.20 46.74 16.77
CA ASP A 522 -22.53 46.83 18.07
C ASP A 522 -22.64 45.52 18.86
N ARG A 523 -23.82 44.88 18.88
CA ARG A 523 -23.99 43.55 19.49
C ARG A 523 -23.15 42.48 18.79
N LEU A 524 -23.02 42.54 17.46
CA LEU A 524 -22.18 41.62 16.70
C LEU A 524 -20.70 41.84 17.03
N ARG A 525 -20.22 43.09 17.16
CA ARG A 525 -18.84 43.40 17.61
C ARG A 525 -18.55 42.81 18.99
N GLU A 526 -19.47 42.98 19.93
CA GLU A 526 -19.35 42.38 21.28
C GLU A 526 -19.26 40.84 21.19
N SER A 527 -20.11 40.23 20.35
CA SER A 527 -20.09 38.78 20.16
C SER A 527 -18.79 38.28 19.51
N LEU A 528 -18.26 39.00 18.52
CA LEU A 528 -17.01 38.66 17.83
C LEU A 528 -15.77 38.78 18.72
N ALA A 529 -15.77 39.72 19.66
CA ALA A 529 -14.64 39.94 20.57
C ALA A 529 -14.42 38.76 21.54
N ASP A 530 -15.49 38.05 21.90
CA ASP A 530 -15.48 36.93 22.83
C ASP A 530 -15.57 35.56 22.13
N TYR A 531 -15.89 35.51 20.83
CA TYR A 531 -16.03 34.27 20.09
C TYR A 531 -14.67 33.74 19.62
N GLU A 532 -14.37 32.51 20.02
CA GLU A 532 -13.22 31.74 19.57
C GLU A 532 -13.70 30.60 18.66
N PHE A 533 -12.93 30.31 17.61
CA PHE A 533 -13.19 29.21 16.69
C PHE A 533 -11.93 28.35 16.54
N ASP A 534 -12.15 27.10 16.12
CA ASP A 534 -11.08 26.16 15.80
C ASP A 534 -10.29 26.66 14.59
N ASN A 535 -8.98 26.80 14.78
CA ASN A 535 -8.04 27.22 13.75
C ASN A 535 -6.82 26.28 13.75
N SER A 536 -7.08 25.01 14.06
CA SER A 536 -6.08 23.96 14.02
C SER A 536 -5.57 23.74 12.60
N TYR A 537 -4.30 23.33 12.50
CA TYR A 537 -3.61 23.16 11.22
C TYR A 537 -2.65 21.97 11.29
N THR A 538 -2.15 21.54 10.14
CA THR A 538 -1.19 20.44 10.05
C THR A 538 0.15 20.97 9.54
N GLU A 539 1.21 20.69 10.30
CA GLU A 539 2.59 20.97 9.91
C GLU A 539 3.15 19.76 9.16
N LEU A 540 3.99 20.00 8.17
CA LEU A 540 4.78 18.98 7.47
C LEU A 540 6.26 19.18 7.81
N TYR A 541 6.92 18.09 8.21
CA TYR A 541 8.34 18.07 8.51
C TYR A 541 9.08 17.10 7.60
N TYR A 542 10.31 17.46 7.25
CA TYR A 542 11.29 16.59 6.61
C TYR A 542 12.40 16.27 7.62
N VAL A 543 12.70 15.00 7.80
CA VAL A 543 13.79 14.52 8.64
C VAL A 543 14.89 14.00 7.75
N SER A 544 16.14 14.38 8.04
CA SER A 544 17.33 13.86 7.38
C SER A 544 18.41 13.63 8.42
N LYS A 545 18.82 12.37 8.60
CA LYS A 545 19.87 11.96 9.56
C LYS A 545 19.61 12.49 10.99
N GLY A 546 18.35 12.48 11.40
CA GLY A 546 17.89 12.97 12.71
C GLY A 546 17.71 14.48 12.82
N GLU A 547 18.09 15.27 11.82
CA GLU A 547 17.80 16.70 11.78
C GLU A 547 16.41 16.94 11.19
N LYS A 548 15.59 17.72 11.90
CA LYS A 548 14.23 18.06 11.50
C LYS A 548 14.15 19.44 10.87
N THR A 549 13.51 19.53 9.70
CA THR A 549 13.21 20.77 8.99
C THR A 549 11.70 20.93 8.85
N LEU A 550 11.15 22.07 9.24
CA LEU A 550 9.75 22.42 8.93
C LEU A 550 9.66 22.73 7.44
N VAL A 551 8.82 21.98 6.72
CA VAL A 551 8.58 22.14 5.28
C VAL A 551 7.47 23.16 5.06
N THR A 552 6.33 22.98 5.73
CA THR A 552 5.21 23.94 5.73
C THR A 552 4.47 23.84 7.06
N ASP A 553 3.91 24.97 7.52
CA ASP A 553 3.06 25.04 8.71
C ASP A 553 1.56 24.91 8.38
N HIS A 554 1.18 24.88 7.10
CA HIS A 554 -0.22 24.73 6.67
C HIS A 554 -0.29 23.74 5.51
N LEU A 555 -0.01 22.47 5.81
CA LEU A 555 -0.19 21.36 4.89
C LEU A 555 -1.66 21.28 4.46
N GLY A 556 -1.89 21.28 3.14
CA GLY A 556 -3.19 21.02 2.55
C GLY A 556 -3.44 19.53 2.44
N GLU A 557 -2.96 18.94 1.34
CA GLU A 557 -3.11 17.53 1.03
C GLU A 557 -1.77 16.94 0.57
N VAL A 558 -1.47 15.71 0.98
CA VAL A 558 -0.37 14.94 0.40
C VAL A 558 -0.88 14.26 -0.86
N LEU A 559 -0.30 14.58 -2.01
CA LEU A 559 -0.73 14.11 -3.32
C LEU A 559 -0.04 12.78 -3.73
N THR A 560 1.07 12.43 -3.09
CA THR A 560 1.81 11.17 -3.33
C THR A 560 1.89 10.33 -2.07
N TYR A 561 1.41 9.09 -2.12
CA TYR A 561 1.37 8.16 -0.99
C TYR A 561 2.46 7.07 -1.09
N THR A 562 3.69 7.45 -1.46
CA THR A 562 4.81 6.50 -1.46
C THR A 562 5.17 6.16 -0.01
N SER A 563 5.09 4.87 0.36
CA SER A 563 5.38 4.41 1.72
C SER A 563 6.88 4.38 2.02
N SER A 564 7.69 3.86 1.10
CA SER A 564 9.14 3.72 1.27
C SER A 564 9.92 3.62 -0.05
N ILE A 565 11.21 3.95 0.01
CA ILE A 565 12.19 3.70 -1.05
C ILE A 565 12.76 2.30 -0.85
N SER A 566 12.60 1.42 -1.85
CA SER A 566 13.05 0.03 -1.79
C SER A 566 14.50 -0.15 -2.27
N ASP A 567 15.11 -1.29 -1.96
CA ASP A 567 16.44 -1.65 -2.46
C ASP A 567 16.47 -1.75 -4.00
N SER A 568 15.38 -2.25 -4.60
CA SER A 568 15.21 -2.28 -6.06
C SER A 568 15.19 -0.87 -6.68
N ASP A 569 14.57 0.10 -6.00
CA ASP A 569 14.58 1.48 -6.46
C ASP A 569 16.03 2.02 -6.50
N ARG A 570 16.83 1.68 -5.48
CA ARG A 570 18.24 2.10 -5.36
C ARG A 570 19.16 1.41 -6.36
N ASP A 571 18.92 0.14 -6.62
CA ASP A 571 19.62 -0.62 -7.65
C ASP A 571 19.36 -0.03 -9.04
N THR A 572 18.13 0.43 -9.28
CA THR A 572 17.75 1.12 -10.51
C THR A 572 18.38 2.52 -10.60
N ASN A 573 18.28 3.32 -9.54
CA ASN A 573 18.83 4.67 -9.50
C ASN A 573 19.22 5.08 -8.08
N LYS A 574 20.54 5.19 -7.84
CA LYS A 574 21.11 5.56 -6.53
C LYS A 574 20.76 6.97 -6.05
N ASN A 575 20.35 7.84 -6.97
CA ASN A 575 19.94 9.21 -6.64
C ASN A 575 18.44 9.31 -6.33
N PHE A 576 17.67 8.26 -6.63
CA PHE A 576 16.26 8.22 -6.27
C PHE A 576 16.13 8.08 -4.75
N GLY A 577 15.49 9.05 -4.13
CA GLY A 577 15.39 9.16 -2.68
C GLY A 577 13.99 9.57 -2.26
N SER A 578 13.86 9.93 -0.98
CA SER A 578 12.58 10.40 -0.46
C SER A 578 12.09 11.65 -1.19
N TYR A 579 10.82 11.65 -1.56
CA TYR A 579 10.15 12.79 -2.17
C TYR A 579 8.69 12.86 -1.72
N LEU A 580 8.10 14.05 -1.82
CA LEU A 580 6.69 14.25 -1.54
C LEU A 580 6.13 15.34 -2.46
N LEU A 581 5.02 15.04 -3.13
CA LEU A 581 4.18 16.06 -3.76
C LEU A 581 3.01 16.34 -2.80
N TYR A 582 2.76 17.62 -2.52
CA TYR A 582 1.74 18.05 -1.58
C TYR A 582 1.21 19.44 -1.95
N THR A 583 0.10 19.84 -1.35
CA THR A 583 -0.39 21.22 -1.42
C THR A 583 -0.16 21.94 -0.11
N LYS A 584 -0.02 23.27 -0.16
CA LYS A 584 -0.01 24.12 1.03
C LYS A 584 -1.01 25.26 0.88
N TYR A 585 -1.71 25.60 1.97
CA TYR A 585 -2.65 26.71 1.97
C TYR A 585 -1.89 28.04 1.99
N GLU A 586 -2.32 29.00 1.18
CA GLU A 586 -1.88 30.38 1.35
C GLU A 586 -2.40 30.96 2.67
N THR A 587 -1.49 31.60 3.42
CA THR A 587 -1.77 32.15 4.75
C THR A 587 -1.73 33.67 4.80
N GLU A 588 -1.68 34.35 3.65
CA GLU A 588 -1.59 35.82 3.63
C GLU A 588 -2.85 36.46 4.25
N ASP A 589 -2.69 36.98 5.49
CA ASP A 589 -3.51 37.96 6.22
C ASP A 589 -5.02 37.93 5.87
N VAL A 590 -5.62 36.74 5.95
CA VAL A 590 -7.04 36.50 5.63
C VAL A 590 -7.92 37.32 6.58
N ARG A 591 -8.56 38.37 6.06
CA ARG A 591 -9.50 39.21 6.82
C ARG A 591 -10.84 39.36 6.13
N VAL A 592 -11.89 39.19 6.91
CA VAL A 592 -13.27 39.31 6.48
C VAL A 592 -13.78 40.72 6.80
N LYS A 593 -14.43 41.39 5.85
CA LYS A 593 -15.03 42.70 6.12
C LYS A 593 -16.24 42.56 7.04
N PHE A 594 -16.34 43.43 8.04
CA PHE A 594 -17.47 43.44 8.97
C PHE A 594 -18.81 43.63 8.24
N SER A 595 -18.85 44.42 7.16
CA SER A 595 -20.03 44.58 6.31
C SER A 595 -20.52 43.30 5.60
N GLN A 596 -19.70 42.25 5.54
CA GLN A 596 -19.99 40.97 4.86
C GLN A 596 -20.43 39.85 5.81
N ILE A 597 -20.52 40.14 7.11
CA ILE A 597 -20.89 39.17 8.14
C ILE A 597 -22.15 39.61 8.88
N SER A 598 -22.93 38.62 9.29
CA SER A 598 -24.19 38.73 10.03
C SER A 598 -24.16 37.97 11.35
N SER A 599 -23.20 37.05 11.49
CA SER A 599 -23.02 36.19 12.65
C SER A 599 -21.53 35.92 12.93
N VAL A 600 -21.21 35.44 14.13
CA VAL A 600 -19.84 35.04 14.48
C VAL A 600 -19.34 33.83 13.66
N SER A 601 -20.23 32.92 13.28
CA SER A 601 -19.90 31.75 12.44
C SER A 601 -19.54 32.13 11.00
N ASP A 602 -19.99 33.29 10.52
CA ASP A 602 -19.64 33.75 9.17
C ASP A 602 -18.13 34.02 9.06
N VAL A 603 -17.45 34.36 10.15
CA VAL A 603 -16.00 34.59 10.16
C VAL A 603 -15.26 33.26 9.95
N SER A 604 -15.52 32.25 10.79
CA SER A 604 -14.81 30.97 10.70
C SER A 604 -15.01 30.30 9.34
N SER A 605 -16.24 30.30 8.81
CA SER A 605 -16.53 29.74 7.49
C SER A 605 -15.79 30.48 6.37
N LYS A 606 -15.72 31.81 6.43
CA LYS A 606 -15.03 32.61 5.39
C LYS A 606 -13.51 32.50 5.49
N VAL A 607 -12.96 32.40 6.69
CA VAL A 607 -11.52 32.14 6.90
C VAL A 607 -11.16 30.79 6.30
N GLN A 608 -11.93 29.73 6.61
CA GLN A 608 -11.72 28.40 6.06
C GLN A 608 -11.89 28.33 4.53
N GLU A 609 -12.90 29.01 3.98
CA GLU A 609 -13.12 29.12 2.53
C GLU A 609 -11.92 29.81 1.85
N SER A 610 -11.41 30.89 2.44
CA SER A 610 -10.25 31.61 1.91
C SER A 610 -8.96 30.78 1.94
N MET A 611 -8.74 30.00 3.01
CA MET A 611 -7.58 29.11 3.11
C MET A 611 -7.69 27.95 2.11
N SER A 612 -8.85 27.30 2.04
CA SER A 612 -9.04 26.12 1.19
C SER A 612 -9.09 26.42 -0.31
N GLY A 613 -9.52 27.63 -0.71
CA GLY A 613 -9.51 28.08 -2.11
C GLY A 613 -8.13 28.43 -2.69
N ALA A 614 -7.06 28.34 -1.89
CA ALA A 614 -5.71 28.79 -2.25
C ALA A 614 -4.63 27.73 -1.97
N ALA A 615 -4.95 26.45 -2.09
CA ALA A 615 -3.96 25.37 -1.92
C ALA A 615 -3.10 25.24 -3.19
N LEU A 616 -1.81 25.55 -3.09
CA LEU A 616 -0.87 25.49 -4.20
C LEU A 616 0.00 24.23 -4.13
N PRO A 617 0.30 23.54 -5.26
CA PRO A 617 1.09 22.33 -5.26
C PRO A 617 2.61 22.59 -5.21
N PHE A 618 3.31 21.76 -4.44
CA PHE A 618 4.75 21.78 -4.22
C PHE A 618 5.30 20.37 -4.25
N VAL A 619 6.53 20.23 -4.73
CA VAL A 619 7.32 19.02 -4.60
C VAL A 619 8.50 19.28 -3.67
N TYR A 620 8.77 18.33 -2.79
CA TYR A 620 9.97 18.31 -1.96
C TYR A 620 10.78 17.05 -2.28
N ALA A 621 12.04 17.22 -2.65
CA ALA A 621 12.96 16.11 -2.88
C ALA A 621 14.41 16.57 -2.60
N GLY A 622 15.27 15.66 -2.15
CA GLY A 622 16.69 15.96 -1.94
C GLY A 622 16.97 17.11 -0.96
N GLY A 623 16.07 17.37 -0.01
CA GLY A 623 16.21 18.48 0.95
C GLY A 623 15.81 19.86 0.41
N GLN A 624 15.13 19.92 -0.74
CA GLN A 624 14.71 21.15 -1.40
C GLN A 624 13.20 21.13 -1.68
N GLU A 625 12.57 22.29 -1.62
CA GLU A 625 11.17 22.51 -2.02
C GLU A 625 11.16 23.28 -3.35
N ALA A 626 10.24 22.93 -4.26
CA ALA A 626 9.91 23.72 -5.43
C ALA A 626 8.39 23.80 -5.64
N SER A 627 7.90 24.95 -6.09
CA SER A 627 6.52 25.08 -6.57
C SER A 627 6.32 24.28 -7.84
N VAL A 628 5.17 23.64 -7.97
CA VAL A 628 4.72 22.97 -9.19
C VAL A 628 3.58 23.81 -9.75
N ASP A 629 3.67 24.20 -11.03
CA ASP A 629 2.64 25.03 -11.67
C ASP A 629 1.78 24.14 -12.57
N LEU A 630 0.65 23.66 -12.03
CA LEU A 630 -0.31 22.83 -12.77
C LEU A 630 -1.39 23.66 -13.47
N GLU A 631 -1.21 24.97 -13.67
CA GLU A 631 -2.19 25.84 -14.37
C GLU A 631 -3.63 25.70 -13.82
N ASP A 632 -3.80 25.67 -12.49
CA ASP A 632 -5.07 25.44 -11.78
C ASP A 632 -5.66 24.01 -11.87
N GLN A 633 -4.98 23.08 -12.55
CA GLN A 633 -5.37 21.67 -12.61
C GLN A 633 -5.09 20.93 -11.29
N ARG A 634 -5.88 19.88 -11.05
CA ARG A 634 -5.72 18.95 -9.94
C ARG A 634 -5.05 17.66 -10.39
N LEU A 635 -4.30 17.04 -9.49
CA LEU A 635 -3.75 15.70 -9.67
C LEU A 635 -4.84 14.65 -9.46
N TYR A 636 -4.92 13.68 -10.38
CA TYR A 636 -5.85 12.54 -10.31
C TYR A 636 -5.13 11.21 -10.07
N ASP A 637 -3.96 11.02 -10.67
CA ASP A 637 -3.17 9.81 -10.54
C ASP A 637 -1.68 10.12 -10.72
N TYR A 638 -0.81 9.23 -10.26
CA TYR A 638 0.63 9.37 -10.42
C TYR A 638 1.34 8.01 -10.52
N SER A 639 2.48 8.02 -11.21
CA SER A 639 3.38 6.86 -11.27
C SER A 639 4.83 7.31 -11.20
N ARG A 640 5.66 6.55 -10.49
CA ARG A 640 7.06 6.89 -10.26
C ARG A 640 7.96 6.34 -11.36
N ASP A 641 8.87 7.18 -11.85
CA ASP A 641 9.93 6.80 -12.78
C ASP A 641 11.28 6.87 -12.08
N VAL A 642 11.64 5.76 -11.46
CA VAL A 642 12.87 5.63 -10.67
C VAL A 642 14.10 5.85 -11.55
N LYS A 643 14.10 5.28 -12.76
CA LYS A 643 15.24 5.32 -13.68
C LYS A 643 15.58 6.75 -14.10
N ASN A 644 14.56 7.56 -14.39
CA ASN A 644 14.75 8.94 -14.84
C ASN A 644 14.60 9.98 -13.71
N ASN A 645 14.45 9.55 -12.46
CA ASN A 645 14.31 10.42 -11.29
C ASN A 645 13.18 11.47 -11.42
N GLN A 646 12.00 11.01 -11.80
CA GLN A 646 10.82 11.86 -12.01
C GLN A 646 9.54 11.12 -11.60
N ILE A 647 8.43 11.85 -11.57
CA ILE A 647 7.08 11.27 -11.43
C ILE A 647 6.22 11.69 -12.62
N TYR A 648 5.43 10.76 -13.14
CA TYR A 648 4.34 11.05 -14.07
C TYR A 648 3.07 11.34 -13.29
N VAL A 649 2.27 12.28 -13.78
CA VAL A 649 1.05 12.78 -13.15
C VAL A 649 -0.03 12.92 -14.21
N LEU A 650 -1.24 12.47 -13.88
CA LEU A 650 -2.47 12.85 -14.60
C LEU A 650 -3.07 14.08 -13.93
N ALA A 651 -3.22 15.16 -14.69
CA ALA A 651 -3.78 16.41 -14.24
C ALA A 651 -5.00 16.83 -15.09
N ALA A 652 -6.04 17.41 -14.46
CA ALA A 652 -7.15 18.04 -15.19
C ALA A 652 -7.82 19.13 -14.36
N ASP A 653 -8.61 19.96 -15.03
CA ASP A 653 -9.43 20.99 -14.41
C ASP A 653 -10.44 20.35 -13.44
N GLN A 654 -10.68 20.99 -12.29
CA GLN A 654 -11.59 20.48 -11.26
C GLN A 654 -13.03 20.24 -11.76
N GLU A 655 -13.47 21.01 -12.76
CA GLU A 655 -14.80 20.87 -13.35
C GLU A 655 -14.86 19.79 -14.44
N ASP A 656 -13.72 19.20 -14.81
CA ASP A 656 -13.68 18.18 -15.83
C ASP A 656 -14.12 16.82 -15.27
N SER A 657 -15.21 16.32 -15.84
CA SER A 657 -15.76 15.00 -15.57
C SER A 657 -15.67 14.07 -16.79
N SER A 658 -14.85 14.44 -17.78
CA SER A 658 -14.60 13.66 -19.01
C SER A 658 -13.99 12.30 -18.69
N GLY A 659 -13.16 12.22 -17.64
CA GLY A 659 -12.29 11.07 -17.38
C GLY A 659 -11.06 11.05 -18.30
N GLU A 660 -10.75 12.20 -18.91
CA GLU A 660 -9.59 12.46 -19.76
C GLU A 660 -8.71 13.51 -19.07
N TYR A 661 -7.40 13.29 -19.08
CA TYR A 661 -6.42 14.06 -18.32
C TYR A 661 -5.22 14.43 -19.19
N ASP A 662 -4.50 15.47 -18.79
CA ASP A 662 -3.18 15.79 -19.30
C ASP A 662 -2.13 14.95 -18.57
N LEU A 663 -1.25 14.31 -19.34
CA LEU A 663 -0.12 13.55 -18.83
C LEU A 663 1.13 14.43 -18.84
N VAL A 664 1.64 14.69 -17.64
CA VAL A 664 2.86 15.47 -17.43
C VAL A 664 3.86 14.70 -16.58
N SER A 665 5.15 15.05 -16.65
CA SER A 665 6.13 14.58 -15.66
C SER A 665 6.71 15.74 -14.87
N ILE A 666 7.01 15.48 -13.59
CA ILE A 666 7.64 16.42 -12.66
C ILE A 666 9.01 15.87 -12.29
N SER A 667 10.05 16.65 -12.56
CA SER A 667 11.45 16.30 -12.25
C SER A 667 11.71 16.32 -10.73
N LEU A 668 12.40 15.29 -10.23
CA LEU A 668 12.92 15.22 -8.86
C LEU A 668 14.43 15.57 -8.77
N ASP A 669 15.07 15.88 -9.90
CA ASP A 669 16.48 16.28 -9.93
C ASP A 669 16.67 17.67 -9.30
N SER A 670 17.70 17.82 -8.46
CA SER A 670 17.97 19.09 -7.76
C SER A 670 18.19 20.31 -8.67
N GLY A 671 18.67 20.11 -9.90
CA GLY A 671 18.88 21.19 -10.88
C GLY A 671 17.61 21.65 -11.59
N SER A 672 16.54 20.86 -11.54
CA SER A 672 15.28 21.06 -12.26
C SER A 672 14.08 20.63 -11.41
N LEU A 673 14.21 20.69 -10.08
CA LEU A 673 13.18 20.21 -9.17
C LEU A 673 11.87 20.95 -9.42
N GLY A 674 10.78 20.20 -9.58
CA GLY A 674 9.46 20.76 -9.85
C GLY A 674 9.23 21.20 -11.30
N SER A 675 10.23 21.10 -12.19
CA SER A 675 10.01 21.42 -13.60
C SER A 675 9.08 20.39 -14.24
N ILE A 676 8.11 20.90 -14.99
CA ILE A 676 7.09 20.10 -15.68
C ILE A 676 7.50 19.87 -17.14
N SER A 677 7.27 18.65 -17.63
CA SER A 677 7.32 18.31 -19.05
C SER A 677 5.98 17.72 -19.48
N GLU A 678 5.37 18.30 -20.51
CA GLU A 678 4.14 17.78 -21.13
C GLU A 678 4.46 16.55 -22.00
N HIS A 679 3.61 15.52 -21.94
CA HIS A 679 3.78 14.29 -22.72
C HIS A 679 2.60 14.02 -23.65
N ASP A 680 1.37 14.06 -23.15
CA ASP A 680 0.16 13.80 -23.95
C ASP A 680 -1.07 14.43 -23.28
N THR A 681 -2.17 14.49 -24.02
CA THR A 681 -3.49 14.96 -23.56
C THR A 681 -4.53 13.89 -23.86
N GLU A 682 -5.75 14.04 -23.33
CA GLU A 682 -6.84 13.06 -23.55
C GLU A 682 -6.47 11.64 -23.04
N VAL A 683 -5.71 11.57 -21.94
CA VAL A 683 -5.25 10.33 -21.31
C VAL A 683 -6.26 9.87 -20.27
N ASN A 684 -6.66 8.60 -20.27
CA ASN A 684 -7.63 8.07 -19.30
C ASN A 684 -6.97 7.45 -18.06
N ASN A 685 -5.79 6.83 -18.19
CA ASN A 685 -5.13 6.08 -17.12
C ASN A 685 -3.63 5.87 -17.37
N ILE A 686 -2.80 5.90 -16.32
CA ILE A 686 -1.41 5.42 -16.39
C ILE A 686 -1.40 3.92 -16.07
N GLU A 687 -0.96 3.09 -17.02
CA GLU A 687 -0.85 1.64 -16.81
C GLU A 687 0.45 1.25 -16.09
N GLY A 688 1.50 2.06 -16.20
CA GLY A 688 2.72 1.90 -15.44
C GLY A 688 3.96 2.51 -16.11
N VAL A 689 5.06 2.54 -15.36
CA VAL A 689 6.37 2.97 -15.87
C VAL A 689 7.32 1.78 -15.83
N ILE A 690 7.82 1.37 -17.00
CA ILE A 690 8.63 0.15 -17.15
C ILE A 690 9.90 0.51 -17.90
N ASP A 691 11.05 0.28 -17.26
CA ASP A 691 12.38 0.65 -17.79
C ASP A 691 12.49 2.14 -18.19
N GLY A 692 11.76 3.02 -17.48
CA GLY A 692 11.74 4.47 -17.72
C GLY A 692 10.80 4.93 -18.85
N GLU A 693 10.02 4.02 -19.44
CA GLU A 693 9.01 4.33 -20.45
C GLU A 693 7.63 4.31 -19.80
N VAL A 694 6.81 5.36 -20.02
CA VAL A 694 5.44 5.42 -19.48
C VAL A 694 4.45 4.79 -20.45
N TYR A 695 3.64 3.88 -19.93
CA TYR A 695 2.53 3.24 -20.62
C TYR A 695 1.21 3.78 -20.08
N TYR A 696 0.29 4.14 -20.96
CA TYR A 696 -0.99 4.76 -20.58
C TYR A 696 -2.08 4.46 -21.62
N LEU A 697 -3.34 4.58 -21.21
CA LEU A 697 -4.50 4.35 -22.07
C LEU A 697 -5.16 5.65 -22.51
N LYS A 698 -5.61 5.67 -23.76
CA LYS A 698 -6.52 6.67 -24.33
C LYS A 698 -7.76 6.00 -24.91
N ASP A 699 -8.78 6.79 -25.25
CA ASP A 699 -10.02 6.33 -25.88
C ASP A 699 -10.71 5.18 -25.11
N LEU A 700 -10.66 5.24 -23.77
CA LEU A 700 -11.22 4.22 -22.91
C LEU A 700 -12.75 4.21 -23.01
N ASN A 701 -13.32 3.13 -23.56
CA ASN A 701 -14.75 3.00 -23.73
C ASN A 701 -15.46 2.46 -22.46
N ASP A 702 -16.80 2.46 -22.47
CA ASP A 702 -17.66 1.98 -21.38
C ASP A 702 -17.43 0.51 -20.94
N ARG A 703 -16.58 -0.26 -21.64
CA ARG A 703 -16.17 -1.62 -21.27
C ARG A 703 -14.77 -1.70 -20.68
N SER A 704 -14.15 -0.55 -20.37
CA SER A 704 -12.77 -0.47 -19.86
C SER A 704 -11.75 -1.03 -20.87
N VAL A 705 -11.91 -0.63 -22.13
CA VAL A 705 -11.02 -1.03 -23.23
C VAL A 705 -10.61 0.20 -24.02
N GLY A 706 -9.33 0.36 -24.29
CA GLY A 706 -8.79 1.55 -24.93
C GLY A 706 -7.60 1.24 -25.85
N GLU A 707 -6.90 2.31 -26.20
CA GLU A 707 -5.67 2.28 -26.97
C GLU A 707 -4.47 2.45 -26.04
N LEU A 708 -3.48 1.57 -26.12
CA LEU A 708 -2.27 1.64 -25.31
C LEU A 708 -1.22 2.46 -26.03
N TYR A 709 -0.73 3.48 -25.33
CA TYR A 709 0.35 4.35 -25.75
C TYR A 709 1.59 4.09 -24.90
N CYS A 710 2.75 4.25 -25.52
CA CYS A 710 4.05 4.26 -24.86
C CYS A 710 4.80 5.51 -25.32
N ASN A 711 5.10 6.41 -24.39
CA ASN A 711 5.82 7.66 -24.68
C ASN A 711 5.28 8.44 -25.91
N GLY A 712 3.95 8.59 -26.02
CA GLY A 712 3.31 9.33 -27.14
C GLY A 712 3.00 8.48 -28.38
N GLU A 713 3.52 7.26 -28.48
CA GLU A 713 3.26 6.39 -29.62
C GLU A 713 2.17 5.36 -29.29
N ASN A 714 1.10 5.30 -30.08
CA ASN A 714 0.13 4.20 -30.02
C ASN A 714 0.86 2.89 -30.37
N VAL A 715 0.91 1.96 -29.42
CA VAL A 715 1.60 0.67 -29.57
C VAL A 715 0.64 -0.49 -29.77
N LEU A 716 -0.57 -0.41 -29.20
CA LEU A 716 -1.60 -1.45 -29.28
C LEU A 716 -3.01 -0.83 -29.20
N THR A 717 -3.98 -1.54 -29.76
CA THR A 717 -5.41 -1.18 -29.71
C THR A 717 -6.21 -2.29 -29.05
N ASP A 718 -7.40 -1.96 -28.58
CA ASP A 718 -8.33 -2.90 -27.93
C ASP A 718 -7.74 -3.52 -26.64
N VAL A 719 -6.99 -2.71 -25.89
CA VAL A 719 -6.28 -3.12 -24.66
C VAL A 719 -7.20 -2.94 -23.46
N MET A 720 -7.27 -3.98 -22.63
CA MET A 720 -8.04 -3.98 -21.39
C MET A 720 -7.35 -3.12 -20.32
N TYR A 721 -8.14 -2.27 -19.66
CA TYR A 721 -7.73 -1.45 -18.51
C TYR A 721 -7.06 -2.26 -17.40
N ASN A 722 -5.97 -1.73 -16.83
CA ASN A 722 -5.18 -2.34 -15.76
C ASN A 722 -4.74 -3.78 -16.06
N SER A 723 -4.43 -4.06 -17.33
CA SER A 723 -3.95 -5.37 -17.77
C SER A 723 -2.47 -5.39 -18.09
N LEU A 724 -1.73 -4.28 -17.96
CA LEU A 724 -0.30 -4.23 -18.22
C LEU A 724 0.50 -4.94 -17.11
N ALA A 725 1.48 -5.76 -17.50
CA ALA A 725 2.46 -6.35 -16.58
C ALA A 725 3.88 -6.27 -17.16
N SER A 726 4.85 -5.98 -16.30
CA SER A 726 6.27 -6.02 -16.68
C SER A 726 6.79 -7.45 -16.82
N VAL A 727 7.74 -7.64 -17.72
CA VAL A 727 8.50 -8.90 -17.84
C VAL A 727 9.82 -8.74 -17.09
N PRO A 728 10.16 -9.61 -16.12
CA PRO A 728 11.43 -9.55 -15.40
C PRO A 728 12.64 -9.50 -16.32
N ASP A 729 13.67 -8.72 -15.92
CA ASP A 729 14.93 -8.54 -16.64
C ASP A 729 14.80 -8.15 -18.12
N SER A 730 13.67 -7.55 -18.50
CA SER A 730 13.38 -7.12 -19.86
C SER A 730 12.62 -5.80 -19.91
N SER A 731 12.73 -5.12 -21.05
CA SER A 731 11.88 -3.98 -21.41
C SER A 731 10.56 -4.40 -22.06
N ALA A 732 10.25 -5.71 -22.07
CA ALA A 732 9.02 -6.25 -22.64
C ALA A 732 7.86 -6.15 -21.62
N VAL A 733 6.65 -6.08 -22.15
CA VAL A 733 5.42 -6.00 -21.35
C VAL A 733 4.39 -6.99 -21.87
N LEU A 734 3.52 -7.44 -20.98
CA LEU A 734 2.33 -8.23 -21.30
C LEU A 734 1.09 -7.37 -21.10
N CYS A 735 0.07 -7.57 -21.92
CA CYS A 735 -1.27 -7.01 -21.70
C CYS A 735 -2.35 -7.91 -22.29
N LEU A 736 -3.61 -7.65 -21.94
CA LEU A 736 -4.77 -8.32 -22.55
C LEU A 736 -5.37 -7.43 -23.63
N THR A 737 -5.46 -7.95 -24.85
CA THR A 737 -6.13 -7.36 -26.01
C THR A 737 -7.44 -8.10 -26.31
N ASP A 738 -8.26 -7.58 -27.23
CA ASP A 738 -9.49 -8.24 -27.72
C ASP A 738 -10.37 -8.83 -26.59
N PRO A 739 -10.70 -8.05 -25.55
CA PRO A 739 -11.37 -8.59 -24.38
C PRO A 739 -12.78 -9.11 -24.70
N ASP A 740 -13.19 -10.14 -23.95
CA ASP A 740 -14.52 -10.69 -24.05
C ASP A 740 -15.59 -9.64 -23.68
N ARG A 741 -16.85 -9.95 -23.98
CA ARG A 741 -17.96 -9.00 -23.76
C ARG A 741 -18.04 -8.47 -22.33
N ASN A 742 -17.57 -9.23 -21.35
CA ASN A 742 -17.63 -8.85 -19.95
C ASN A 742 -16.35 -8.16 -19.45
N GLY A 743 -15.30 -8.01 -20.27
CA GLY A 743 -14.02 -7.43 -19.85
C GLY A 743 -13.35 -8.26 -18.76
N THR A 744 -13.38 -9.59 -18.90
CA THR A 744 -12.87 -10.53 -17.88
C THR A 744 -11.75 -11.42 -18.38
N THR A 745 -11.68 -11.60 -19.70
CA THR A 745 -10.64 -12.39 -20.37
C THR A 745 -10.29 -11.70 -21.68
N GLY A 746 -9.09 -11.91 -22.20
CA GLY A 746 -8.67 -11.39 -23.50
C GLY A 746 -7.59 -12.23 -24.14
N THR A 747 -7.03 -11.75 -25.24
CA THR A 747 -5.84 -12.31 -25.88
C THR A 747 -4.61 -11.77 -25.15
N LEU A 748 -3.80 -12.67 -24.59
CA LEU A 748 -2.56 -12.28 -23.94
C LEU A 748 -1.51 -11.93 -25.00
N THR A 749 -1.07 -10.68 -25.00
CA THR A 749 -0.17 -10.12 -26.01
C THR A 749 1.15 -9.72 -25.38
N LEU A 750 2.25 -10.23 -25.92
CA LEU A 750 3.61 -9.85 -25.56
C LEU A 750 4.09 -8.71 -26.46
N LEU A 751 4.36 -7.55 -25.87
CA LEU A 751 4.90 -6.39 -26.59
C LEU A 751 6.39 -6.23 -26.29
N LYS A 752 7.20 -6.23 -27.36
CA LYS A 752 8.65 -6.04 -27.29
C LYS A 752 9.16 -5.15 -28.43
N LYS A 753 9.66 -3.97 -28.06
CA LYS A 753 10.28 -3.00 -29.00
C LYS A 753 9.37 -2.66 -30.19
N GLY A 754 8.10 -2.37 -29.90
CA GLY A 754 7.08 -2.05 -30.91
C GLY A 754 6.64 -3.23 -31.78
N LYS A 755 6.87 -4.47 -31.32
CA LYS A 755 6.34 -5.69 -31.95
C LYS A 755 5.53 -6.46 -30.94
N ASP A 756 4.33 -6.82 -31.35
CA ASP A 756 3.37 -7.63 -30.62
C ASP A 756 3.41 -9.10 -31.09
N GLU A 757 3.15 -10.00 -30.15
CA GLU A 757 2.96 -11.43 -30.38
C GLU A 757 1.83 -11.94 -29.48
N ASP A 758 0.73 -12.36 -30.09
CA ASP A 758 -0.38 -13.01 -29.38
C ASP A 758 0.05 -14.40 -28.91
N LEU A 759 -0.09 -14.66 -27.61
CA LEU A 759 0.34 -15.90 -26.97
C LEU A 759 -0.80 -16.91 -26.79
N ALA A 760 -1.98 -16.44 -26.39
CA ALA A 760 -3.20 -17.25 -26.22
C ALA A 760 -4.46 -16.38 -26.09
N ASP A 761 -5.61 -16.93 -26.48
CA ASP A 761 -6.93 -16.30 -26.34
C ASP A 761 -7.63 -16.71 -25.03
N GLY A 762 -8.61 -15.91 -24.60
CA GLY A 762 -9.46 -16.22 -23.44
C GLY A 762 -8.68 -16.28 -22.13
N VAL A 763 -7.59 -15.54 -22.03
CA VAL A 763 -6.72 -15.49 -20.86
C VAL A 763 -7.32 -14.59 -19.80
N GLY A 764 -7.46 -15.10 -18.58
CA GLY A 764 -7.93 -14.33 -17.42
C GLY A 764 -6.86 -14.13 -16.33
N GLN A 765 -5.80 -14.93 -16.34
CA GLN A 765 -4.68 -14.85 -15.40
C GLN A 765 -3.38 -15.21 -16.11
N TYR A 766 -2.28 -14.53 -15.80
CA TYR A 766 -0.98 -14.78 -16.40
C TYR A 766 0.17 -14.28 -15.52
N HIS A 767 1.37 -14.80 -15.76
CA HIS A 767 2.59 -14.36 -15.11
C HIS A 767 3.80 -14.61 -16.02
N ALA A 768 4.71 -13.63 -16.10
CA ALA A 768 5.98 -13.75 -16.82
C ALA A 768 7.13 -13.98 -15.85
N PHE A 769 7.84 -15.10 -16.03
CA PHE A 769 9.14 -15.33 -15.40
C PHE A 769 10.30 -14.78 -16.25
N GLY A 770 9.99 -14.48 -17.51
CA GLY A 770 10.89 -13.94 -18.51
C GLY A 770 10.19 -13.96 -19.87
N GLU A 771 10.82 -13.38 -20.88
CA GLU A 771 10.20 -13.26 -22.22
C GLU A 771 9.83 -14.59 -22.89
N LYS A 772 10.41 -15.71 -22.42
CA LYS A 772 10.24 -17.04 -22.99
C LYS A 772 9.66 -18.03 -22.01
N ASP A 773 9.17 -17.55 -20.88
CA ASP A 773 8.77 -18.37 -19.76
C ASP A 773 7.53 -17.71 -19.14
N ILE A 774 6.36 -17.97 -19.74
CA ILE A 774 5.10 -17.30 -19.39
C ILE A 774 4.04 -18.36 -19.11
N ALA A 775 3.45 -18.33 -17.92
CA ALA A 775 2.32 -19.18 -17.53
C ALA A 775 1.01 -18.38 -17.61
N MET A 776 -0.08 -19.04 -17.99
CA MET A 776 -1.38 -18.40 -18.16
C MET A 776 -2.55 -19.37 -17.97
N LEU A 777 -3.69 -18.87 -17.52
CA LEU A 777 -4.98 -19.57 -17.59
C LEU A 777 -5.77 -19.06 -18.79
N SER A 778 -5.77 -19.84 -19.87
CA SER A 778 -6.58 -19.64 -21.08
C SER A 778 -7.97 -20.27 -20.92
N ASP A 779 -8.92 -19.96 -21.82
CA ASP A 779 -10.31 -20.42 -21.74
C ASP A 779 -10.94 -20.21 -20.34
N TYR A 780 -10.55 -19.12 -19.68
CA TYR A 780 -10.86 -18.89 -18.28
C TYR A 780 -12.34 -18.54 -18.08
N SER A 781 -12.97 -19.17 -17.10
CA SER A 781 -14.34 -18.89 -16.71
C SER A 781 -14.37 -18.21 -15.35
N THR A 782 -14.67 -16.91 -15.33
CA THR A 782 -14.87 -16.16 -14.08
C THR A 782 -15.97 -16.75 -13.20
N SER A 783 -17.04 -17.28 -13.79
CA SER A 783 -18.12 -17.94 -13.03
C SER A 783 -17.71 -19.21 -12.30
N ARG A 784 -16.72 -19.94 -12.84
CA ARG A 784 -16.21 -21.19 -12.25
C ARG A 784 -14.88 -20.97 -11.52
N MET A 785 -14.25 -19.82 -11.74
CA MET A 785 -12.88 -19.50 -11.34
C MET A 785 -11.88 -20.56 -11.79
N ARG A 786 -12.02 -21.06 -13.03
CA ARG A 786 -11.15 -22.10 -13.60
C ARG A 786 -10.90 -21.87 -15.08
N GLY A 787 -9.73 -22.27 -15.55
CA GLY A 787 -9.35 -22.25 -16.97
C GLY A 787 -8.37 -23.37 -17.32
N ASP A 788 -7.85 -23.33 -18.53
CA ASP A 788 -6.82 -24.25 -19.01
C ASP A 788 -5.45 -23.64 -18.75
N LEU A 789 -4.63 -24.35 -17.96
CA LEU A 789 -3.27 -23.92 -17.67
C LEU A 789 -2.40 -24.15 -18.90
N SER A 790 -1.88 -23.06 -19.45
CA SER A 790 -1.03 -23.03 -20.63
C SER A 790 0.32 -22.40 -20.30
N TYR A 791 1.35 -22.78 -21.05
CA TYR A 791 2.69 -22.24 -20.90
C TYR A 791 3.33 -21.93 -22.26
N TYR A 792 3.95 -20.76 -22.35
CA TYR A 792 4.72 -20.29 -23.48
C TYR A 792 6.22 -20.41 -23.19
N ASN A 793 6.94 -21.11 -24.09
CA ASN A 793 8.37 -21.42 -23.95
C ASN A 793 9.29 -20.59 -24.87
N GLY A 794 8.79 -19.45 -25.39
CA GLY A 794 9.50 -18.63 -26.37
C GLY A 794 9.41 -19.11 -27.82
N LYS A 795 8.61 -20.16 -28.10
CA LYS A 795 8.40 -20.69 -29.45
C LYS A 795 6.95 -21.10 -29.71
N GLU A 796 6.33 -21.74 -28.74
CA GLU A 796 4.95 -22.21 -28.82
C GLU A 796 4.29 -22.11 -27.45
N THR A 797 2.99 -21.89 -27.46
CA THR A 797 2.11 -22.07 -26.30
C THR A 797 1.50 -23.46 -26.37
N TYR A 798 1.51 -24.18 -25.24
CA TYR A 798 0.82 -25.47 -25.13
C TYR A 798 0.12 -25.59 -23.77
N THR A 799 -0.99 -26.33 -23.76
CA THR A 799 -1.76 -26.64 -22.55
C THR A 799 -1.02 -27.71 -21.73
N ILE A 800 -0.89 -27.44 -20.44
CA ILE A 800 -0.36 -28.34 -19.41
C ILE A 800 -1.51 -29.19 -18.84
N ASP A 801 -2.58 -28.54 -18.39
CA ASP A 801 -3.78 -29.20 -17.83
C ASP A 801 -5.02 -28.31 -18.00
N THR A 802 -6.20 -28.86 -17.77
CA THR A 802 -7.50 -28.22 -17.95
C THR A 802 -8.28 -28.15 -16.64
N ASP A 803 -9.19 -27.19 -16.51
CA ASP A 803 -10.03 -26.98 -15.32
C ASP A 803 -9.25 -26.64 -14.04
N VAL A 804 -8.18 -25.86 -14.22
CA VAL A 804 -7.27 -25.37 -13.18
C VAL A 804 -7.82 -24.10 -12.55
N TYR A 805 -7.83 -24.03 -11.22
CA TYR A 805 -8.29 -22.87 -10.45
C TYR A 805 -7.29 -21.71 -10.39
N GLY A 806 -6.01 -22.04 -10.30
CA GLY A 806 -4.90 -21.10 -10.11
C GLY A 806 -3.56 -21.84 -10.19
N PHE A 807 -2.49 -21.10 -10.49
CA PHE A 807 -1.12 -21.60 -10.54
C PHE A 807 -0.20 -20.77 -9.65
N PHE A 808 0.89 -21.39 -9.20
CA PHE A 808 1.82 -20.89 -8.19
C PHE A 808 3.25 -21.32 -8.52
N TYR A 809 4.23 -20.61 -7.99
CA TYR A 809 5.65 -20.80 -8.31
C TYR A 809 6.55 -20.49 -7.13
#